data_AF-A0A936C0W9-F1
#
_entry.id   AF-A0A936C0W9-F1
#
_cell.length_a   1.000
_cell.length_b   1.000
_cell.length_c   1.000
_cell.angle_alpha   90.00
_cell.angle_beta   90.00
_cell.angle_gamma   90.00
#
_symmetry.space_group_name_H-M   'P 1'
#
loop_
_entity.id
_entity.type
_entity.pdbx_description
1 polymer ?
#
loop_
_entity_poly.entity_id
_entity_poly.type
_entity_poly.pdbx_seq_one_letter_code
_entity_poly.pdbx_strand_id
1 'polypeptide(L)'
;MKSFREVMRRSARRFGPVLCAGTAAAFVGIMTSADRAQADEKADLLKIAQARQLSTDDMLAAATTYTPTGHKDEFVCLNSGGQAASVIVYAVPSMRILKYIPTAAPDSAAGFSYDEESRGLLNSGAIDGRSISWGDTHHPAFSETDGKYDGRFAFINDKANPRVFVIDLRDFETKQIVPNPIFRSEHGGAFVTPNTEYVIESAQYAAPPDRTYRPMTQANFNKYWRGGITYHKFDRAKGRIDSDKSFTILAPPYIQDLSDAGKGESAGWSFTNSLCSERYIGGIEKGRPPWEAGCSARDMDYMHIVNWKKAAELVAAGRGIKINGHHVIPMELAAEEGILVLVPEAKSPHGVDVSPDGRYILVAGKLDTHGQVFDIRKIKKLIEAKDFAGTDPYGIPILDYKKALHGQVQLGLGPLHTQFDSTAGVAYTSVYIDSVVVKWDYVNLKVLTKQSVHYNIGHLVAMQGDSQDPRGKYVVSLNKLAIDRFNPVGPLHPQNHQLIDVSGEKMRLIYDMPLPMGEPHYTVCIDAKTLKTQDVYPVGTDATTMTPSSFATAQGKERIERAGKTVTVFGTLSRTDGLKPRQLDLGQGDTVSFHITNLETQAGATFKLVVGGYDALGVFAPGETATVKFQATQSGLFPIRWGAVDDPYETRQFGLLSVKPDAAFDRARRRMFASTIAARSRRAAWKVQLKNEKLGPGESEFAQYGCIACHQKGREVGGPDLTDVTVRRSAGWMLRWITGPETMYDDPTIQPLIAKFGVKMPNQGVKPDEAQRIIDYLASWKSAQAPSADVSAEEKVYRKICFACHDQAVGGAPKIGDQEAWAPRLAQEEATLLKHIKDGFQGKAGYMPPRGSCADCSDEDLAAALKYIRSRAQ
;
A
#
# COMPACT_ATOMS: atom_id res chain seq x y z
N MET A 1 -4.21 -18.20 -59.16
CA MET A 1 -4.46 -19.13 -60.28
C MET A 1 -5.40 -20.25 -59.83
N LYS A 2 -6.54 -20.33 -60.52
CA LYS A 2 -7.34 -21.54 -60.83
C LYS A 2 -7.77 -22.49 -59.69
N SER A 3 -8.80 -22.10 -58.94
CA SER A 3 -9.80 -23.03 -58.36
C SER A 3 -11.01 -22.29 -57.77
N PHE A 4 -10.81 -21.08 -57.25
CA PHE A 4 -11.89 -20.33 -56.56
C PHE A 4 -12.77 -19.44 -57.48
N ARG A 5 -12.34 -19.17 -58.72
CA ARG A 5 -13.06 -18.28 -59.66
C ARG A 5 -14.11 -18.98 -60.54
N GLU A 6 -14.19 -20.32 -60.49
CA GLU A 6 -15.07 -21.09 -61.37
C GLU A 6 -16.40 -21.48 -60.69
N VAL A 7 -16.43 -21.51 -59.36
CA VAL A 7 -17.66 -21.78 -58.57
C VAL A 7 -18.55 -20.54 -58.45
N MET A 8 -17.98 -19.33 -58.44
CA MET A 8 -18.74 -18.07 -58.28
C MET A 8 -19.34 -17.51 -59.57
N ARG A 9 -19.14 -18.15 -60.73
CA ARG A 9 -19.64 -17.66 -62.03
C ARG A 9 -20.96 -18.30 -62.51
N ARG A 10 -21.54 -19.25 -61.76
CA ARG A 10 -22.83 -19.89 -62.13
C ARG A 10 -24.06 -19.36 -61.41
N SER A 11 -23.93 -18.43 -60.45
CA SER A 11 -25.05 -17.96 -59.61
C SER A 11 -25.57 -16.57 -59.97
N ALA A 12 -25.00 -15.90 -60.97
CA ALA A 12 -25.40 -14.56 -61.38
C ALA A 12 -26.10 -14.58 -62.74
N ARG A 13 -27.36 -15.05 -62.77
CA ARG A 13 -28.37 -14.65 -63.77
C ARG A 13 -29.76 -15.02 -63.25
N ARG A 14 -30.63 -14.00 -63.24
CA ARG A 14 -32.07 -13.99 -62.95
C ARG A 14 -32.47 -13.77 -61.49
N PHE A 15 -32.54 -12.49 -61.12
CA PHE A 15 -33.69 -12.00 -60.37
C PHE A 15 -34.63 -11.26 -61.32
N GLY A 16 -35.90 -11.62 -61.27
CA GLY A 16 -37.05 -10.89 -61.81
C GLY A 16 -38.28 -11.34 -61.01
N PRO A 17 -39.11 -10.42 -60.47
CA PRO A 17 -39.99 -10.72 -59.34
C PRO A 17 -41.39 -11.12 -59.80
N VAL A 18 -41.96 -12.20 -59.25
CA VAL A 18 -43.42 -12.42 -59.24
C VAL A 18 -43.84 -13.11 -57.94
N LEU A 19 -44.90 -12.55 -57.37
CA LEU A 19 -45.68 -12.90 -56.18
C LEU A 19 -46.22 -14.34 -56.12
N CYS A 20 -46.51 -14.72 -54.87
CA CYS A 20 -47.60 -15.57 -54.38
C CYS A 20 -47.51 -17.11 -54.44
N ALA A 21 -47.54 -17.66 -53.21
CA ALA A 21 -48.35 -18.77 -52.71
C ALA A 21 -48.11 -20.19 -53.25
N GLY A 22 -48.04 -21.15 -52.32
CA GLY A 22 -48.39 -22.55 -52.57
C GLY A 22 -47.33 -23.59 -52.21
N THR A 23 -47.31 -23.96 -50.92
CA THR A 23 -47.27 -25.36 -50.43
C THR A 23 -46.45 -26.40 -51.21
N ALA A 24 -45.27 -26.68 -50.68
CA ALA A 24 -44.80 -28.00 -50.21
C ALA A 24 -45.31 -29.29 -50.90
N ALA A 25 -44.39 -30.05 -51.49
CA ALA A 25 -44.16 -31.46 -51.13
C ALA A 25 -42.87 -32.03 -51.77
N ALA A 26 -41.97 -32.46 -50.88
CA ALA A 26 -41.09 -33.63 -50.97
C ALA A 26 -40.26 -33.88 -52.24
N PHE A 27 -38.98 -33.49 -52.17
CA PHE A 27 -37.89 -34.40 -52.56
C PHE A 27 -36.88 -34.46 -51.41
N VAL A 28 -36.96 -35.54 -50.64
CA VAL A 28 -36.01 -35.92 -49.60
C VAL A 28 -34.74 -36.40 -50.31
N GLY A 29 -33.73 -35.53 -50.38
CA GLY A 29 -32.36 -35.90 -50.66
C GLY A 29 -31.65 -36.25 -49.35
N ILE A 30 -31.11 -37.46 -49.29
CA ILE A 30 -30.47 -38.10 -48.15
C ILE A 30 -29.34 -37.20 -47.59
N MET A 31 -29.61 -36.53 -46.47
CA MET A 31 -28.54 -36.10 -45.57
C MET A 31 -28.07 -37.34 -44.83
N THR A 32 -26.76 -37.61 -44.87
CA THR A 32 -26.17 -38.70 -44.09
C THR A 32 -26.42 -38.44 -42.59
N SER A 33 -26.38 -39.47 -41.73
CA SER A 33 -26.54 -39.29 -40.28
C SER A 33 -25.52 -38.30 -39.70
N ALA A 34 -24.33 -38.23 -40.30
CA ALA A 34 -23.31 -37.22 -40.00
C ALA A 34 -23.74 -35.80 -40.40
N ASP A 35 -24.35 -35.61 -41.57
CA ASP A 35 -24.88 -34.31 -42.01
C ASP A 35 -26.06 -33.83 -41.14
N ARG A 36 -26.90 -34.76 -40.65
CA ARG A 36 -27.98 -34.45 -39.69
C ARG A 36 -27.44 -34.09 -38.31
N ALA A 37 -26.51 -34.87 -37.75
CA ALA A 37 -25.89 -34.56 -36.47
C ALA A 37 -25.15 -33.20 -36.50
N GLN A 38 -24.46 -32.91 -37.61
CA GLN A 38 -23.75 -31.64 -37.79
C GLN A 38 -24.70 -30.45 -38.08
N ALA A 39 -25.88 -30.70 -38.66
CA ALA A 39 -26.94 -29.71 -38.80
C ALA A 39 -27.66 -29.44 -37.47
N ASP A 40 -27.87 -30.47 -36.64
CA ASP A 40 -28.48 -30.37 -35.31
C ASP A 40 -27.55 -29.63 -34.33
N GLU A 41 -26.24 -29.91 -34.33
CA GLU A 41 -25.25 -29.17 -33.53
C GLU A 41 -25.13 -27.70 -33.96
N LYS A 42 -25.15 -27.40 -35.28
CA LYS A 42 -25.15 -26.01 -35.77
C LYS A 42 -26.45 -25.28 -35.45
N ALA A 43 -27.59 -25.99 -35.51
CA ALA A 43 -28.87 -25.45 -35.07
C ALA A 43 -28.85 -25.15 -33.56
N ASP A 44 -28.18 -25.97 -32.76
CA ASP A 44 -28.07 -25.76 -31.31
C ASP A 44 -27.13 -24.59 -30.96
N LEU A 45 -26.01 -24.40 -31.67
CA LEU A 45 -25.17 -23.21 -31.50
C LEU A 45 -25.93 -21.92 -31.83
N LEU A 46 -26.68 -21.90 -32.94
CA LEU A 46 -27.49 -20.74 -33.32
C LEU A 46 -28.64 -20.49 -32.34
N LYS A 47 -29.27 -21.53 -31.79
CA LYS A 47 -30.26 -21.40 -30.70
C LYS A 47 -29.63 -20.81 -29.44
N ILE A 48 -28.44 -21.24 -29.04
CA ILE A 48 -27.72 -20.68 -27.88
C ILE A 48 -27.38 -19.22 -28.13
N ALA A 49 -26.84 -18.89 -29.30
CA ALA A 49 -26.51 -17.52 -29.68
C ALA A 49 -27.75 -16.62 -29.65
N GLN A 50 -28.87 -17.09 -30.21
CA GLN A 50 -30.13 -16.35 -30.18
C GLN A 50 -30.68 -16.20 -28.75
N ALA A 51 -30.68 -17.26 -27.94
CA ALA A 51 -31.17 -17.23 -26.56
C ALA A 51 -30.35 -16.26 -25.68
N ARG A 52 -29.05 -16.14 -25.96
CA ARG A 52 -28.12 -15.23 -25.28
C ARG A 52 -27.96 -13.87 -25.96
N GLN A 53 -28.66 -13.65 -27.08
CA GLN A 53 -28.59 -12.43 -27.89
C GLN A 53 -27.16 -12.08 -28.36
N LEU A 54 -26.36 -13.10 -28.71
CA LEU A 54 -24.99 -12.92 -29.16
C LEU A 54 -24.94 -12.45 -30.62
N SER A 55 -24.11 -11.45 -30.88
CA SER A 55 -23.74 -11.03 -32.24
C SER A 55 -22.75 -12.02 -32.88
N THR A 56 -22.48 -11.84 -34.17
CA THR A 56 -21.42 -12.63 -34.85
C THR A 56 -20.04 -12.34 -34.27
N ASP A 57 -19.78 -11.10 -33.88
CA ASP A 57 -18.51 -10.71 -33.26
C ASP A 57 -18.36 -11.35 -31.88
N ASP A 58 -19.43 -11.45 -31.09
CA ASP A 58 -19.41 -12.13 -29.78
C ASP A 58 -19.08 -13.62 -29.93
N MET A 59 -19.67 -14.29 -30.93
CA MET A 59 -19.37 -15.70 -31.20
C MET A 59 -17.91 -15.90 -31.67
N LEU A 60 -17.40 -15.00 -32.51
CA LEU A 60 -16.02 -15.05 -32.97
C LEU A 60 -15.04 -14.80 -31.81
N ALA A 61 -15.32 -13.81 -30.96
CA ALA A 61 -14.54 -13.51 -29.76
C ALA A 61 -14.51 -14.70 -28.80
N ALA A 62 -15.66 -15.33 -28.55
CA ALA A 62 -15.76 -16.54 -27.74
C ALA A 62 -14.94 -17.70 -28.35
N ALA A 63 -15.02 -17.93 -29.67
CA ALA A 63 -14.25 -18.96 -30.34
C ALA A 63 -12.74 -18.69 -30.32
N THR A 64 -12.34 -17.41 -30.38
CA THR A 64 -10.92 -16.98 -30.39
C THR A 64 -10.27 -17.14 -29.02
N THR A 65 -11.03 -16.91 -27.95
CA THR A 65 -10.55 -16.97 -26.57
C THR A 65 -10.74 -18.34 -25.93
N TYR A 66 -11.63 -19.17 -26.48
CA TYR A 66 -11.87 -20.52 -25.96
C TYR A 66 -10.65 -21.42 -26.16
N THR A 67 -10.06 -21.87 -25.05
CA THR A 67 -9.03 -22.92 -25.03
C THR A 67 -9.64 -24.20 -24.44
N PRO A 68 -9.79 -25.28 -25.22
CA PRO A 68 -10.44 -26.50 -24.76
C PRO A 68 -9.68 -27.20 -23.63
N THR A 69 -10.38 -28.08 -22.89
CA THR A 69 -9.78 -28.94 -21.87
C THR A 69 -8.60 -29.73 -22.44
N GLY A 70 -7.47 -29.75 -21.72
CA GLY A 70 -6.25 -30.43 -22.13
C GLY A 70 -5.37 -29.65 -23.12
N HIS A 71 -5.85 -28.54 -23.67
CA HIS A 71 -5.05 -27.65 -24.52
C HIS A 71 -4.40 -26.53 -23.69
N LYS A 72 -3.19 -26.15 -24.13
CA LYS A 72 -2.41 -25.06 -23.53
C LYS A 72 -2.60 -23.78 -24.33
N ASP A 73 -2.66 -22.66 -23.62
CA ASP A 73 -2.59 -21.32 -24.18
C ASP A 73 -1.24 -21.06 -24.86
N GLU A 74 -1.19 -20.02 -25.70
CA GLU A 74 -0.01 -19.67 -26.48
C GLU A 74 1.00 -18.84 -25.70
N PHE A 75 0.52 -17.94 -24.83
CA PHE A 75 1.36 -17.08 -24.01
C PHE A 75 1.04 -17.21 -22.53
N VAL A 76 2.05 -17.00 -21.71
CA VAL A 76 1.93 -16.82 -20.26
C VAL A 76 2.34 -15.40 -19.92
N CYS A 77 1.54 -14.74 -19.09
CA CYS A 77 1.74 -13.36 -18.69
C CYS A 77 1.98 -13.27 -17.19
N LEU A 78 2.93 -12.42 -16.79
CA LEU A 78 3.15 -12.00 -15.42
C LEU A 78 2.62 -10.58 -15.28
N ASN A 79 1.64 -10.41 -14.41
CA ASN A 79 0.98 -9.14 -14.15
C ASN A 79 1.20 -8.73 -12.71
N SER A 80 1.49 -7.46 -12.46
CA SER A 80 1.67 -6.98 -11.11
C SER A 80 0.36 -7.02 -10.31
N GLY A 81 0.47 -7.23 -9.01
CA GLY A 81 -0.66 -7.23 -8.08
C GLY A 81 -0.96 -5.86 -7.48
N GLY A 82 -0.20 -4.82 -7.82
CA GLY A 82 -0.28 -3.51 -7.14
C GLY A 82 -0.16 -3.67 -5.62
N GLN A 83 -1.04 -2.99 -4.90
CA GLN A 83 -1.17 -3.03 -3.44
C GLN A 83 -1.60 -4.39 -2.86
N ALA A 84 -1.88 -5.40 -3.70
CA ALA A 84 -2.02 -6.79 -3.23
C ALA A 84 -0.66 -7.48 -3.00
N ALA A 85 0.45 -6.83 -3.39
CA ALA A 85 1.81 -7.27 -3.10
C ALA A 85 2.12 -8.72 -3.56
N SER A 86 1.74 -9.02 -4.80
CA SER A 86 1.90 -10.33 -5.45
C SER A 86 2.07 -10.18 -6.97
N VAL A 87 2.33 -11.28 -7.66
CA VAL A 87 2.30 -11.36 -9.14
C VAL A 87 1.17 -12.31 -9.55
N ILE A 88 0.31 -11.85 -10.46
CA ILE A 88 -0.75 -12.65 -11.06
C ILE A 88 -0.20 -13.29 -12.34
N VAL A 89 -0.25 -14.61 -12.41
CA VAL A 89 0.10 -15.37 -13.61
C VAL A 89 -1.19 -15.72 -14.34
N TYR A 90 -1.34 -15.28 -15.59
CA TYR A 90 -2.47 -15.66 -16.43
C TYR A 90 -2.04 -16.02 -17.85
N ALA A 91 -2.91 -16.67 -18.60
CA ALA A 91 -2.62 -17.17 -19.94
C ALA A 91 -3.39 -16.42 -21.04
N VAL A 92 -2.85 -16.35 -22.25
CA VAL A 92 -3.48 -15.72 -23.42
C VAL A 92 -3.54 -16.74 -24.56
N PRO A 93 -4.69 -16.93 -25.24
CA PRO A 93 -5.85 -16.02 -25.28
C PRO A 93 -7.00 -16.34 -24.32
N SER A 94 -6.92 -17.38 -23.49
CA SER A 94 -8.04 -17.73 -22.60
C SER A 94 -8.27 -16.77 -21.45
N MET A 95 -7.30 -15.92 -21.14
CA MET A 95 -7.32 -14.97 -20.02
C MET A 95 -7.55 -15.63 -18.65
N ARG A 96 -7.23 -16.93 -18.53
CA ARG A 96 -7.37 -17.68 -17.28
C ARG A 96 -6.21 -17.39 -16.35
N ILE A 97 -6.53 -17.08 -15.08
CA ILE A 97 -5.53 -16.99 -14.01
C ILE A 97 -5.04 -18.40 -13.68
N LEU A 98 -3.72 -18.59 -13.68
CA LEU A 98 -3.05 -19.85 -13.41
C LEU A 98 -2.50 -19.92 -11.99
N LYS A 99 -1.94 -18.82 -11.48
CA LYS A 99 -1.24 -18.78 -10.19
C LYS A 99 -1.14 -17.34 -9.65
N TYR A 100 -1.03 -17.21 -8.34
CA TYR A 100 -0.53 -16.01 -7.68
C TYR A 100 0.83 -16.32 -7.06
N ILE A 101 1.83 -15.48 -7.31
CA ILE A 101 3.17 -15.58 -6.72
C ILE A 101 3.26 -14.54 -5.60
N PRO A 102 3.35 -14.94 -4.33
CA PRO A 102 3.55 -14.00 -3.23
C PRO A 102 4.90 -13.31 -3.32
N THR A 103 4.96 -12.02 -3.00
CA THR A 103 6.23 -11.26 -2.98
C THR A 103 6.46 -10.57 -1.64
N ALA A 104 5.57 -9.65 -1.25
CA ALA A 104 5.77 -8.75 -0.12
C ALA A 104 4.73 -8.89 1.00
N ALA A 105 3.70 -9.71 0.80
CA ALA A 105 2.68 -10.02 1.80
C ALA A 105 2.65 -11.53 2.10
N PRO A 106 2.41 -11.93 3.36
CA PRO A 106 2.13 -13.31 3.70
C PRO A 106 0.93 -13.85 2.92
N ASP A 107 1.02 -15.10 2.46
CA ASP A 107 -0.03 -15.76 1.69
C ASP A 107 -0.31 -17.15 2.27
N SER A 108 -1.50 -17.32 2.85
CA SER A 108 -1.89 -18.59 3.48
C SER A 108 -2.24 -19.71 2.50
N ALA A 109 -2.54 -19.39 1.23
CA ALA A 109 -2.84 -20.40 0.23
C ALA A 109 -1.54 -21.07 -0.26
N ALA A 110 -0.51 -20.27 -0.50
CA ALA A 110 0.83 -20.68 -0.89
C ALA A 110 1.72 -21.08 0.29
N GLY A 111 1.39 -20.67 1.52
CA GLY A 111 2.22 -20.88 2.71
C GLY A 111 3.35 -19.86 2.89
N PHE A 112 3.44 -18.86 2.01
CA PHE A 112 4.50 -17.86 2.03
C PHE A 112 4.47 -17.01 3.31
N SER A 113 5.63 -16.89 3.97
CA SER A 113 5.87 -16.32 5.30
C SER A 113 5.28 -17.12 6.48
N TYR A 114 4.80 -18.35 6.27
CA TYR A 114 4.33 -19.24 7.33
C TYR A 114 5.35 -20.33 7.71
N ASP A 115 6.24 -20.73 6.80
CA ASP A 115 7.49 -21.44 7.10
C ASP A 115 8.66 -20.47 7.40
N GLU A 116 9.73 -20.94 8.04
CA GLU A 116 10.89 -20.11 8.40
C GLU A 116 11.70 -19.65 7.18
N GLU A 117 11.76 -20.46 6.12
CA GLU A 117 12.54 -20.19 4.92
C GLU A 117 11.94 -18.97 4.17
N SER A 118 10.65 -19.01 3.86
CA SER A 118 9.94 -17.91 3.20
C SER A 118 9.73 -16.70 4.13
N ARG A 119 9.61 -16.89 5.45
CA ARG A 119 9.63 -15.79 6.43
C ARG A 119 11.00 -15.12 6.47
N GLY A 120 12.09 -15.89 6.40
CA GLY A 120 13.44 -15.38 6.27
C GLY A 120 13.60 -14.54 5.01
N LEU A 121 13.05 -15.02 3.90
CA LEU A 121 13.00 -14.29 2.64
C LEU A 121 12.23 -12.96 2.77
N LEU A 122 11.03 -12.95 3.34
CA LEU A 122 10.28 -11.72 3.60
C LEU A 122 11.06 -10.73 4.49
N ASN A 123 11.70 -11.23 5.54
CA ASN A 123 12.51 -10.42 6.46
C ASN A 123 13.80 -9.88 5.83
N SER A 124 14.34 -10.52 4.80
CA SER A 124 15.49 -9.98 4.05
C SER A 124 15.17 -8.65 3.36
N GLY A 125 13.89 -8.41 3.08
CA GLY A 125 13.37 -7.13 2.58
C GLY A 125 13.08 -6.09 3.66
N ALA A 126 13.58 -6.24 4.88
CA ALA A 126 13.37 -5.26 5.95
C ALA A 126 13.99 -3.89 5.59
N ILE A 127 13.26 -2.82 5.90
CA ILE A 127 13.72 -1.44 5.68
C ILE A 127 14.10 -0.85 7.04
N ASP A 128 15.34 -0.40 7.18
CA ASP A 128 15.89 0.18 8.42
C ASP A 128 15.64 -0.70 9.66
N GLY A 129 15.80 -2.02 9.50
CA GLY A 129 15.60 -3.00 10.58
C GLY A 129 14.14 -3.33 10.90
N ARG A 130 13.18 -2.77 10.16
CA ARG A 130 11.75 -3.05 10.31
C ARG A 130 11.27 -4.05 9.26
N SER A 131 10.71 -5.17 9.70
CA SER A 131 9.99 -6.10 8.82
C SER A 131 8.77 -5.43 8.19
N ILE A 132 8.59 -5.64 6.88
CA ILE A 132 7.51 -5.08 6.08
C ILE A 132 6.72 -6.22 5.45
N SER A 133 5.44 -6.34 5.81
CA SER A 133 4.54 -7.45 5.42
C SER A 133 3.43 -7.01 4.45
N TRP A 134 3.67 -5.93 3.70
CA TRP A 134 2.82 -5.44 2.62
C TRP A 134 3.73 -4.80 1.56
N GLY A 135 3.19 -4.46 0.40
CA GLY A 135 3.92 -3.76 -0.66
C GLY A 135 2.98 -3.27 -1.74
N ASP A 136 3.55 -2.62 -2.74
CA ASP A 136 2.85 -2.14 -3.93
C ASP A 136 3.68 -2.49 -5.16
N THR A 137 3.38 -3.62 -5.79
CA THR A 137 4.18 -4.16 -6.90
C THR A 137 3.78 -3.56 -8.24
N HIS A 138 4.73 -3.03 -9.03
CA HIS A 138 4.40 -2.23 -10.22
C HIS A 138 4.79 -2.90 -11.54
N HIS A 139 6.08 -3.04 -11.85
CA HIS A 139 6.53 -3.48 -13.18
C HIS A 139 7.26 -4.82 -13.13
N PRO A 140 6.63 -5.90 -13.61
CA PRO A 140 7.32 -7.15 -13.84
C PRO A 140 8.18 -7.08 -15.10
N ALA A 141 9.32 -7.76 -15.10
CA ALA A 141 10.16 -7.97 -16.28
C ALA A 141 10.65 -9.42 -16.35
N PHE A 142 10.79 -9.95 -17.56
CA PHE A 142 11.45 -11.23 -17.79
C PHE A 142 12.96 -11.04 -17.95
N SER A 143 13.76 -12.05 -17.59
CA SER A 143 15.17 -12.09 -17.98
C SER A 143 15.33 -12.25 -19.49
N GLU A 144 16.36 -11.59 -20.01
CA GLU A 144 16.72 -11.53 -21.41
C GLU A 144 18.12 -12.11 -21.67
N THR A 145 18.27 -12.69 -22.87
CA THR A 145 19.55 -13.01 -23.53
C THR A 145 19.50 -12.43 -24.93
N ASP A 146 20.48 -11.59 -25.30
CA ASP A 146 20.52 -10.82 -26.54
C ASP A 146 19.22 -10.04 -26.82
N GLY A 147 18.61 -9.50 -25.77
CA GLY A 147 17.37 -8.72 -25.85
C GLY A 147 16.10 -9.55 -26.04
N LYS A 148 16.18 -10.89 -25.95
CA LYS A 148 15.04 -11.80 -26.09
C LYS A 148 14.76 -12.49 -24.77
N TYR A 149 13.47 -12.64 -24.44
CA TYR A 149 13.09 -13.35 -23.23
C TYR A 149 13.60 -14.80 -23.25
N ASP A 150 14.24 -15.21 -22.16
CA ASP A 150 14.85 -16.54 -22.03
C ASP A 150 14.05 -17.51 -21.14
N GLY A 151 12.98 -17.02 -20.50
CA GLY A 151 12.07 -17.81 -19.68
C GLY A 151 12.70 -18.39 -18.41
N ARG A 152 13.78 -17.81 -17.89
CA ARG A 152 14.51 -18.31 -16.71
C ARG A 152 14.13 -17.61 -15.42
N PHE A 153 14.10 -16.29 -15.42
CA PHE A 153 13.84 -15.47 -14.24
C PHE A 153 12.84 -14.36 -14.58
N ALA A 154 12.21 -13.85 -13.53
CA ALA A 154 11.47 -12.61 -13.60
C ALA A 154 11.84 -11.71 -12.42
N PHE A 155 11.56 -10.43 -12.58
CA PHE A 155 11.81 -9.40 -11.57
C PHE A 155 10.56 -8.57 -11.43
N ILE A 156 10.33 -8.03 -10.23
CA ILE A 156 9.29 -7.03 -10.01
C ILE A 156 9.74 -6.11 -8.89
N ASN A 157 9.26 -4.88 -8.87
CA ASN A 157 9.63 -3.89 -7.88
C ASN A 157 8.52 -3.62 -6.85
N ASP A 158 8.82 -2.88 -5.77
CA ASP A 158 7.85 -2.38 -4.79
C ASP A 158 7.97 -0.87 -4.63
N LYS A 159 6.99 -0.16 -5.19
CA LYS A 159 6.92 1.30 -5.16
C LYS A 159 6.94 1.87 -3.75
N ALA A 160 6.18 1.25 -2.85
CA ALA A 160 5.91 1.77 -1.52
C ALA A 160 7.11 1.60 -0.58
N ASN A 161 7.80 0.46 -0.69
CA ASN A 161 8.99 0.15 0.10
C ASN A 161 10.05 -0.34 -0.88
N PRO A 162 11.00 0.52 -1.31
CA PRO A 162 11.84 0.26 -2.47
C PRO A 162 12.62 -1.04 -2.32
N ARG A 163 12.18 -2.05 -3.08
CA ARG A 163 12.61 -3.45 -3.01
C ARG A 163 12.43 -4.08 -4.39
N VAL A 164 13.43 -4.84 -4.83
CA VAL A 164 13.31 -5.70 -6.02
C VAL A 164 13.14 -7.15 -5.58
N PHE A 165 12.16 -7.84 -6.16
CA PHE A 165 11.93 -9.27 -5.99
C PHE A 165 12.48 -10.02 -7.20
N VAL A 166 13.18 -11.13 -6.94
CA VAL A 166 13.65 -12.07 -7.96
C VAL A 166 12.76 -13.31 -7.91
N ILE A 167 12.23 -13.72 -9.06
CA ILE A 167 11.38 -14.89 -9.23
C ILE A 167 12.10 -15.88 -10.17
N ASP A 168 12.12 -17.16 -9.80
CA ASP A 168 12.61 -18.24 -10.69
C ASP A 168 11.42 -18.84 -11.44
N LEU A 169 11.50 -18.87 -12.77
CA LEU A 169 10.40 -19.35 -13.62
C LEU A 169 10.40 -20.87 -13.79
N ARG A 170 11.36 -21.57 -13.19
CA ARG A 170 11.28 -23.04 -13.08
C ARG A 170 10.12 -23.45 -12.21
N ASP A 171 9.88 -22.77 -11.09
CA ASP A 171 8.82 -23.10 -10.12
C ASP A 171 7.84 -21.95 -9.86
N PHE A 172 8.06 -20.77 -10.45
CA PHE A 172 7.25 -19.58 -10.27
C PHE A 172 7.14 -19.18 -8.80
N GLU A 173 8.27 -19.13 -8.10
CA GLU A 173 8.37 -18.70 -6.71
C GLU A 173 9.38 -17.56 -6.53
N THR A 174 9.10 -16.67 -5.57
CA THR A 174 10.03 -15.61 -5.16
C THR A 174 11.25 -16.24 -4.47
N LYS A 175 12.44 -15.83 -4.88
CA LYS A 175 13.72 -16.39 -4.42
C LYS A 175 14.65 -15.40 -3.73
N GLN A 176 14.42 -14.10 -3.93
CA GLN A 176 15.18 -13.04 -3.29
C GLN A 176 14.33 -11.77 -3.16
N ILE A 177 14.54 -11.03 -2.07
CA ILE A 177 14.01 -9.68 -1.89
C ILE A 177 15.20 -8.79 -1.54
N VAL A 178 15.43 -7.74 -2.34
CA VAL A 178 16.57 -6.84 -2.17
C VAL A 178 16.06 -5.43 -1.89
N PRO A 179 16.20 -4.92 -0.65
CA PRO A 179 15.85 -3.53 -0.37
C PRO A 179 16.87 -2.57 -0.97
N ASN A 180 16.40 -1.46 -1.52
CA ASN A 180 17.31 -0.40 -1.97
C ASN A 180 17.85 0.38 -0.74
N PRO A 181 19.18 0.54 -0.61
CA PRO A 181 19.79 1.23 0.53
C PRO A 181 19.78 2.77 0.43
N ILE A 182 19.48 3.32 -0.74
CA ILE A 182 19.50 4.77 -1.04
C ILE A 182 18.09 5.36 -1.07
N PHE A 183 17.16 4.70 -1.75
CA PHE A 183 15.83 5.26 -2.02
C PHE A 183 14.89 5.11 -0.82
N ARG A 184 13.86 5.97 -0.82
CA ARG A 184 12.72 5.92 0.11
C ARG A 184 11.41 5.51 -0.57
N SER A 185 11.35 5.64 -1.88
CA SER A 185 10.29 5.19 -2.77
C SER A 185 10.92 4.97 -4.15
N GLU A 186 10.38 4.02 -4.90
CA GLU A 186 10.76 3.76 -6.29
C GLU A 186 9.53 3.73 -7.20
N HIS A 187 9.72 3.70 -8.51
CA HIS A 187 8.63 3.42 -9.45
C HIS A 187 9.12 2.77 -10.73
N GLY A 188 10.09 3.39 -11.44
CA GLY A 188 10.55 2.98 -12.77
C GLY A 188 11.50 1.79 -12.77
N GLY A 189 11.04 0.69 -12.18
CA GLY A 189 11.61 -0.65 -12.20
C GLY A 189 10.47 -1.66 -12.09
N ALA A 190 10.67 -2.96 -12.30
CA ALA A 190 11.91 -3.58 -12.75
C ALA A 190 11.98 -3.59 -14.28
N PHE A 191 13.14 -3.21 -14.83
CA PHE A 191 13.50 -3.40 -16.25
C PHE A 191 14.87 -4.07 -16.34
N VAL A 192 15.19 -4.76 -17.43
CA VAL A 192 16.45 -5.50 -17.55
C VAL A 192 17.28 -5.05 -18.73
N THR A 193 18.60 -5.06 -18.55
CA THR A 193 19.54 -4.93 -19.67
C THR A 193 19.44 -6.13 -20.62
N PRO A 194 19.88 -6.03 -21.90
CA PRO A 194 19.64 -7.06 -22.91
C PRO A 194 20.17 -8.47 -22.59
N ASN A 195 21.16 -8.61 -21.71
CA ASN A 195 21.62 -9.92 -21.22
C ASN A 195 21.33 -10.15 -19.74
N THR A 196 20.43 -9.35 -19.16
CA THR A 196 20.13 -9.32 -17.72
C THR A 196 21.41 -9.16 -16.89
N GLU A 197 22.34 -8.31 -17.32
CA GLU A 197 23.53 -8.01 -16.52
C GLU A 197 23.18 -7.20 -15.29
N TYR A 198 22.15 -6.37 -15.43
CA TYR A 198 21.56 -5.50 -14.43
C TYR A 198 20.04 -5.45 -14.52
N VAL A 199 19.39 -5.34 -13.35
CA VAL A 199 17.99 -4.97 -13.17
C VAL A 199 17.93 -3.49 -12.76
N ILE A 200 17.08 -2.71 -13.41
CA ILE A 200 17.01 -1.26 -13.29
C ILE A 200 15.78 -0.89 -12.45
N GLU A 201 15.97 0.04 -11.51
CA GLU A 201 14.90 0.74 -10.79
C GLU A 201 15.24 2.22 -10.62
N SER A 202 14.24 3.09 -10.53
CA SER A 202 14.42 4.53 -10.34
C SER A 202 13.59 5.06 -9.16
N ALA A 203 14.11 6.09 -8.49
CA ALA A 203 13.42 6.75 -7.39
C ALA A 203 12.27 7.62 -7.91
N GLN A 204 11.04 7.45 -7.44
CA GLN A 204 9.97 8.38 -7.83
C GLN A 204 9.99 9.65 -6.99
N TYR A 205 10.09 9.49 -5.67
CA TYR A 205 10.12 10.63 -4.76
C TYR A 205 11.53 10.79 -4.21
N ALA A 206 12.16 11.91 -4.55
CA ALA A 206 13.48 12.25 -4.08
C ALA A 206 13.53 12.29 -2.54
N ALA A 207 14.66 11.89 -1.97
CA ALA A 207 14.93 11.95 -0.54
C ALA A 207 16.42 12.21 -0.29
N PRO A 208 16.83 12.60 0.94
CA PRO A 208 18.23 12.59 1.30
C PRO A 208 18.81 11.17 1.21
N PRO A 209 19.83 10.92 0.36
CA PRO A 209 20.37 9.58 0.15
C PRO A 209 21.08 9.03 1.39
N ASP A 210 21.57 9.93 2.25
CA ASP A 210 22.15 9.62 3.56
C ASP A 210 21.11 9.24 4.62
N ARG A 211 19.81 9.23 4.26
CA ARG A 211 18.67 8.91 5.13
C ARG A 211 18.53 9.82 6.36
N THR A 212 19.19 10.97 6.39
CA THR A 212 19.14 11.91 7.51
C THR A 212 17.94 12.86 7.42
N TYR A 213 17.39 13.23 8.59
CA TYR A 213 16.38 14.27 8.65
C TYR A 213 16.97 15.63 8.30
N ARG A 214 16.27 16.38 7.44
CA ARG A 214 16.58 17.76 7.10
C ARG A 214 15.25 18.56 7.07
N PRO A 215 15.20 19.81 7.56
CA PRO A 215 14.00 20.62 7.46
C PRO A 215 13.57 20.83 6.00
N MET A 216 12.28 20.68 5.70
CA MET A 216 11.74 20.83 4.34
C MET A 216 11.64 22.32 3.95
N THR A 217 12.67 22.82 3.29
CA THR A 217 12.73 24.15 2.65
C THR A 217 13.20 24.00 1.21
N GLN A 218 12.89 24.94 0.32
CA GLN A 218 13.34 24.84 -1.09
C GLN A 218 14.87 24.76 -1.20
N ALA A 219 15.58 25.53 -0.38
CA ALA A 219 17.05 25.50 -0.35
C ALA A 219 17.58 24.13 0.09
N ASN A 220 16.99 23.56 1.14
CA ASN A 220 17.38 22.23 1.62
C ASN A 220 17.00 21.13 0.62
N PHE A 221 15.81 21.19 0.02
CA PHE A 221 15.36 20.26 -1.01
C PHE A 221 16.35 20.26 -2.19
N ASN A 222 16.66 21.43 -2.72
CA ASN A 222 17.60 21.54 -3.82
C ASN A 222 18.99 21.01 -3.45
N LYS A 223 19.45 21.25 -2.21
CA LYS A 223 20.79 20.88 -1.77
C LYS A 223 20.95 19.39 -1.44
N TYR A 224 20.01 18.81 -0.68
CA TYR A 224 20.18 17.50 -0.03
C TYR A 224 19.31 16.39 -0.62
N TRP A 225 18.18 16.68 -1.28
CA TRP A 225 17.32 15.65 -1.84
C TRP A 225 17.86 15.22 -3.19
N ARG A 226 17.86 13.92 -3.46
CA ARG A 226 18.25 13.36 -4.75
C ARG A 226 17.26 12.30 -5.19
N GLY A 227 17.02 12.27 -6.48
CA GLY A 227 16.51 11.09 -7.16
C GLY A 227 17.67 10.18 -7.55
N GLY A 228 17.42 9.22 -8.42
CA GLY A 228 18.48 8.39 -8.99
C GLY A 228 17.97 7.16 -9.71
N ILE A 229 18.91 6.45 -10.33
CA ILE A 229 18.68 5.18 -11.01
C ILE A 229 19.65 4.15 -10.43
N THR A 230 19.12 3.04 -9.94
CA THR A 230 19.89 1.92 -9.39
C THR A 230 19.96 0.79 -10.41
N TYR A 231 21.16 0.24 -10.55
CA TYR A 231 21.47 -0.91 -11.39
C TYR A 231 21.87 -2.06 -10.47
N HIS A 232 20.93 -2.98 -10.26
CA HIS A 232 21.15 -4.17 -9.46
C HIS A 232 21.89 -5.22 -10.27
N LYS A 233 23.13 -5.54 -9.90
CA LYS A 233 23.92 -6.54 -10.63
C LYS A 233 23.25 -7.90 -10.47
N PHE A 234 22.94 -8.59 -11.58
CA PHE A 234 22.37 -9.93 -11.51
C PHE A 234 23.41 -11.00 -11.84
N ASP A 235 23.55 -11.97 -10.94
CA ASP A 235 24.35 -13.19 -11.14
C ASP A 235 23.41 -14.28 -11.65
N ARG A 236 23.39 -14.48 -12.97
CA ARG A 236 22.54 -15.46 -13.65
C ARG A 236 22.80 -16.90 -13.22
N ALA A 237 24.03 -17.22 -12.82
CA ALA A 237 24.39 -18.58 -12.40
C ALA A 237 23.79 -18.90 -11.03
N LYS A 238 23.81 -17.93 -10.11
CA LYS A 238 23.15 -18.05 -8.80
C LYS A 238 21.65 -17.77 -8.86
N GLY A 239 21.19 -17.07 -9.89
CA GLY A 239 19.81 -16.57 -9.99
C GLY A 239 19.50 -15.54 -8.90
N ARG A 240 20.47 -14.67 -8.57
CA ARG A 240 20.38 -13.70 -7.47
C ARG A 240 21.03 -12.38 -7.84
N ILE A 241 20.52 -11.29 -7.29
CA ILE A 241 21.17 -9.98 -7.28
C ILE A 241 22.37 -10.00 -6.35
N ASP A 242 23.50 -9.48 -6.84
CA ASP A 242 24.77 -9.28 -6.13
C ASP A 242 24.86 -7.80 -5.69
N SER A 243 24.31 -7.51 -4.50
CA SER A 243 24.21 -6.14 -3.97
C SER A 243 25.56 -5.42 -3.84
N ASP A 244 26.65 -6.15 -3.65
CA ASP A 244 27.99 -5.57 -3.52
C ASP A 244 28.52 -5.01 -4.86
N LYS A 245 28.00 -5.51 -5.99
CA LYS A 245 28.34 -5.04 -7.34
C LYS A 245 27.24 -4.18 -7.97
N SER A 246 26.13 -3.99 -7.25
CA SER A 246 25.10 -3.04 -7.62
C SER A 246 25.57 -1.62 -7.36
N PHE A 247 25.02 -0.66 -8.11
CA PHE A 247 25.36 0.76 -7.94
C PHE A 247 24.19 1.67 -8.27
N THR A 248 24.24 2.90 -7.78
CA THR A 248 23.26 3.95 -8.06
C THR A 248 23.94 5.17 -8.68
N ILE A 249 23.32 5.73 -9.71
CA ILE A 249 23.68 7.04 -10.24
C ILE A 249 22.68 8.03 -9.65
N LEU A 250 23.17 9.04 -8.92
CA LEU A 250 22.30 10.07 -8.38
C LEU A 250 21.78 10.97 -9.50
N ALA A 251 20.54 11.41 -9.37
CA ALA A 251 19.90 12.35 -10.27
C ALA A 251 19.38 13.56 -9.47
N PRO A 252 19.08 14.68 -10.15
CA PRO A 252 18.43 15.82 -9.51
C PRO A 252 17.14 15.38 -8.82
N PRO A 253 16.64 16.14 -7.81
CA PRO A 253 15.39 15.82 -7.12
C PRO A 253 14.17 16.19 -7.96
N TYR A 254 14.17 15.76 -9.22
CA TYR A 254 12.98 15.64 -10.05
C TYR A 254 12.19 14.42 -9.60
N ILE A 255 10.92 14.34 -9.97
CA ILE A 255 10.13 13.11 -9.81
C ILE A 255 10.44 12.24 -11.01
N GLN A 256 11.42 11.33 -10.91
CA GLN A 256 11.64 10.33 -11.97
C GLN A 256 10.44 9.38 -12.01
N ASP A 257 10.20 8.79 -13.17
CA ASP A 257 9.00 8.01 -13.37
C ASP A 257 9.30 6.61 -13.89
N LEU A 258 9.14 6.34 -15.18
CA LEU A 258 9.39 5.04 -15.78
C LEU A 258 10.82 4.95 -16.33
N SER A 259 11.37 3.74 -16.42
CA SER A 259 12.66 3.47 -17.06
C SER A 259 12.53 2.42 -18.16
N ASP A 260 13.47 2.39 -19.11
CA ASP A 260 13.67 1.24 -19.98
C ASP A 260 15.17 1.11 -20.34
N ALA A 261 15.62 -0.11 -20.57
CA ALA A 261 16.98 -0.40 -20.99
C ALA A 261 17.10 -0.27 -22.51
N GLY A 262 18.19 0.34 -22.95
CA GLY A 262 18.58 0.33 -24.35
C GLY A 262 18.89 -1.09 -24.83
N LYS A 263 18.36 -1.43 -25.99
CA LYS A 263 18.54 -2.69 -26.71
C LYS A 263 19.09 -2.38 -28.12
N GLY A 264 19.46 -3.37 -28.93
CA GLY A 264 19.98 -3.15 -30.29
C GLY A 264 20.94 -1.94 -30.42
N GLU A 265 20.53 -0.92 -31.17
CA GLU A 265 21.33 0.29 -31.39
C GLU A 265 21.55 1.17 -30.15
N SER A 266 20.69 1.10 -29.15
CA SER A 266 20.82 1.81 -27.86
C SER A 266 21.48 0.96 -26.77
N ALA A 267 21.92 -0.26 -27.07
CA ALA A 267 22.61 -1.12 -26.09
C ALA A 267 23.76 -0.38 -25.38
N GLY A 268 23.84 -0.56 -24.06
CA GLY A 268 24.76 0.17 -23.17
C GLY A 268 24.20 1.48 -22.61
N TRP A 269 23.01 1.90 -23.06
CA TRP A 269 22.27 3.05 -22.55
C TRP A 269 20.97 2.63 -21.87
N SER A 270 20.39 3.52 -21.08
CA SER A 270 19.06 3.40 -20.47
C SER A 270 18.42 4.78 -20.41
N PHE A 271 17.10 4.80 -20.28
CA PHE A 271 16.29 6.00 -20.36
C PHE A 271 15.33 6.02 -19.19
N THR A 272 15.26 7.15 -18.47
CA THR A 272 14.34 7.35 -17.34
C THR A 272 13.71 8.73 -17.45
N ASN A 273 12.41 8.80 -17.68
CA ASN A 273 11.69 10.07 -17.77
C ASN A 273 11.42 10.70 -16.40
N SER A 274 10.95 11.94 -16.39
CA SER A 274 10.51 12.60 -15.16
C SER A 274 9.26 13.43 -15.37
N LEU A 275 8.42 13.50 -14.33
CA LEU A 275 7.10 14.15 -14.40
C LEU A 275 6.98 15.46 -13.63
N CYS A 276 8.05 15.86 -12.91
CA CYS A 276 8.10 17.11 -12.16
C CYS A 276 9.55 17.59 -12.02
N SER A 277 10.04 18.28 -13.05
CA SER A 277 11.35 18.94 -13.08
C SER A 277 11.39 20.27 -12.32
N GLU A 278 10.22 20.80 -11.93
CA GLU A 278 10.05 22.06 -11.21
C GLU A 278 10.64 22.02 -9.80
N ARG A 279 10.82 20.82 -9.23
CA ARG A 279 11.25 20.59 -7.84
C ARG A 279 10.27 21.22 -6.85
N TYR A 280 8.97 21.06 -7.16
CA TYR A 280 7.91 21.58 -6.32
C TYR A 280 7.83 20.79 -5.01
N ILE A 281 7.70 21.49 -3.88
CA ILE A 281 7.66 20.89 -2.53
C ILE A 281 6.33 21.11 -1.81
N GLY A 282 5.28 21.53 -2.53
CA GLY A 282 3.95 21.75 -1.96
C GLY A 282 3.84 22.96 -1.03
N GLY A 283 2.77 22.99 -0.24
CA GLY A 283 2.43 24.07 0.70
C GLY A 283 1.08 24.71 0.42
N ILE A 284 0.07 23.91 0.09
CA ILE A 284 -1.29 24.39 -0.20
C ILE A 284 -1.91 25.11 1.01
N GLU A 285 -1.58 24.66 2.22
CA GLU A 285 -1.97 25.28 3.50
C GLU A 285 -1.32 26.65 3.71
N LYS A 286 -0.28 26.97 2.93
CA LYS A 286 0.43 28.25 2.92
C LYS A 286 0.04 29.10 1.70
N GLY A 287 -1.04 28.74 1.00
CA GLY A 287 -1.55 29.45 -0.17
C GLY A 287 -0.79 29.19 -1.47
N ARG A 288 0.09 28.18 -1.52
CA ARG A 288 0.72 27.76 -2.79
C ARG A 288 -0.24 26.90 -3.62
N PRO A 289 -0.04 26.77 -4.94
CA PRO A 289 -0.87 25.91 -5.78
C PRO A 289 -0.94 24.45 -5.26
N PRO A 290 -2.00 23.69 -5.62
CA PRO A 290 -2.02 22.24 -5.45
C PRO A 290 -0.78 21.58 -6.04
N TRP A 291 -0.45 20.39 -5.52
CA TRP A 291 0.78 19.69 -5.91
C TRP A 291 0.87 19.48 -7.42
N GLU A 292 -0.23 19.03 -8.02
CA GLU A 292 -0.37 18.70 -9.43
C GLU A 292 -0.10 19.93 -10.31
N ALA A 293 -0.66 21.08 -9.93
CA ALA A 293 -0.43 22.33 -10.66
C ALA A 293 1.01 22.83 -10.53
N GLY A 294 1.62 22.69 -9.34
CA GLY A 294 3.01 23.08 -9.10
C GLY A 294 4.03 22.21 -9.84
N CYS A 295 3.74 20.91 -9.99
CA CYS A 295 4.55 19.93 -10.73
C CYS A 295 4.23 19.86 -12.22
N SER A 296 3.36 20.73 -12.74
CA SER A 296 3.05 20.84 -14.16
C SER A 296 3.09 22.29 -14.63
N ALA A 297 3.89 23.12 -13.95
CA ALA A 297 4.03 24.53 -14.26
C ALA A 297 4.93 24.76 -15.49
N ARG A 298 5.83 23.82 -15.80
CA ARG A 298 6.65 23.86 -17.01
C ARG A 298 5.95 23.15 -18.17
N ASP A 299 6.33 23.53 -19.39
CA ASP A 299 5.85 22.85 -20.60
C ASP A 299 6.62 21.57 -20.91
N MET A 300 7.85 21.45 -20.40
CA MET A 300 8.75 20.32 -20.62
C MET A 300 9.37 19.89 -19.30
N ASP A 301 9.53 18.58 -19.16
CA ASP A 301 10.35 17.91 -18.16
C ASP A 301 11.59 17.31 -18.83
N TYR A 302 12.28 16.37 -18.16
CA TYR A 302 13.54 15.80 -18.66
C TYR A 302 13.56 14.28 -18.66
N MET A 303 13.94 13.72 -19.81
CA MET A 303 14.39 12.34 -19.91
C MET A 303 15.87 12.26 -19.56
N HIS A 304 16.20 11.42 -18.59
CA HIS A 304 17.56 11.07 -18.18
C HIS A 304 18.08 9.99 -19.12
N ILE A 305 19.12 10.31 -19.88
CA ILE A 305 19.80 9.36 -20.77
C ILE A 305 21.09 8.95 -20.09
N VAL A 306 21.20 7.65 -19.78
CA VAL A 306 22.27 7.13 -18.93
C VAL A 306 23.11 6.09 -19.66
N ASN A 307 24.43 6.29 -19.74
CA ASN A 307 25.38 5.28 -20.18
C ASN A 307 25.75 4.37 -18.99
N TRP A 308 24.87 3.41 -18.68
CA TRP A 308 25.05 2.51 -17.55
C TRP A 308 26.27 1.60 -17.71
N LYS A 309 26.67 1.30 -18.95
CA LYS A 309 27.84 0.45 -19.21
C LYS A 309 29.13 1.15 -18.80
N LYS A 310 29.30 2.41 -19.20
CA LYS A 310 30.42 3.25 -18.75
C LYS A 310 30.37 3.44 -17.22
N ALA A 311 29.19 3.62 -16.64
CA ALA A 311 29.03 3.71 -15.20
C ALA A 311 29.51 2.45 -14.46
N ALA A 312 29.14 1.27 -14.95
CA ALA A 312 29.58 0.00 -14.38
C ALA A 312 31.11 -0.17 -14.46
N GLU A 313 31.74 0.23 -15.58
CA GLU A 313 33.20 0.24 -15.74
C GLU A 313 33.89 1.15 -14.71
N LEU A 314 33.34 2.34 -14.46
CA LEU A 314 33.88 3.25 -13.45
C LEU A 314 33.75 2.69 -12.03
N VAL A 315 32.61 2.10 -11.67
CA VAL A 315 32.42 1.47 -10.35
C VAL A 315 33.38 0.30 -10.17
N ALA A 316 33.57 -0.53 -11.21
CA ALA A 316 34.54 -1.63 -11.18
C ALA A 316 35.99 -1.13 -11.02
N ALA A 317 36.31 0.06 -11.55
CA ALA A 317 37.58 0.74 -11.35
C ALA A 317 37.70 1.45 -9.98
N GLY A 318 36.71 1.31 -9.10
CA GLY A 318 36.71 1.91 -7.76
C GLY A 318 36.38 3.40 -7.72
N ARG A 319 35.84 3.97 -8.81
CA ARG A 319 35.41 5.38 -8.87
C ARG A 319 34.00 5.54 -8.26
N GLY A 320 33.75 6.70 -7.66
CA GLY A 320 32.49 7.02 -6.98
C GLY A 320 32.67 7.07 -5.46
N ILE A 321 31.54 7.02 -4.74
CA ILE A 321 31.50 7.06 -3.27
C ILE A 321 30.67 5.90 -2.74
N LYS A 322 30.69 5.70 -1.42
CA LYS A 322 29.81 4.78 -0.71
C LYS A 322 28.80 5.56 0.13
N ILE A 323 27.52 5.23 0.00
CA ILE A 323 26.45 5.71 0.89
C ILE A 323 25.72 4.49 1.42
N ASN A 324 25.58 4.38 2.74
CA ASN A 324 24.98 3.19 3.40
C ASN A 324 25.60 1.86 2.93
N GLY A 325 26.91 1.83 2.64
CA GLY A 325 27.62 0.65 2.12
C GLY A 325 27.42 0.37 0.62
N HIS A 326 26.57 1.12 -0.07
CA HIS A 326 26.24 0.96 -1.50
C HIS A 326 27.09 1.84 -2.41
N HIS A 327 27.43 1.35 -3.61
CA HIS A 327 28.20 2.13 -4.59
C HIS A 327 27.34 3.23 -5.21
N VAL A 328 27.84 4.46 -5.19
CA VAL A 328 27.11 5.62 -5.71
C VAL A 328 28.02 6.46 -6.60
N ILE A 329 27.53 6.79 -7.80
CA ILE A 329 28.13 7.79 -8.68
C ILE A 329 27.42 9.14 -8.42
N PRO A 330 28.13 10.15 -7.89
CA PRO A 330 27.60 11.50 -7.75
C PRO A 330 27.26 12.14 -9.12
N MET A 331 26.34 13.10 -9.14
CA MET A 331 25.91 13.77 -10.38
C MET A 331 27.06 14.49 -11.07
N GLU A 332 27.97 15.09 -10.30
CA GLU A 332 29.12 15.83 -10.82
C GLU A 332 30.06 14.91 -11.60
N LEU A 333 30.36 13.73 -11.02
CA LEU A 333 31.14 12.69 -11.69
C LEU A 333 30.40 12.13 -12.91
N ALA A 334 29.09 11.92 -12.80
CA ALA A 334 28.29 11.43 -13.92
C ALA A 334 28.27 12.42 -15.10
N ALA A 335 28.20 13.73 -14.83
CA ALA A 335 28.23 14.78 -15.84
C ALA A 335 29.63 14.91 -16.47
N GLU A 336 30.69 14.94 -15.64
CA GLU A 336 32.09 15.01 -16.10
C GLU A 336 32.44 13.87 -17.04
N GLU A 337 31.99 12.66 -16.71
CA GLU A 337 32.25 11.45 -17.48
C GLU A 337 31.23 11.22 -18.61
N GLY A 338 30.26 12.12 -18.82
CA GLY A 338 29.23 11.97 -19.86
C GLY A 338 28.37 10.71 -19.67
N ILE A 339 28.21 10.24 -18.43
CA ILE A 339 27.35 9.12 -18.06
C ILE A 339 25.89 9.54 -18.05
N LEU A 340 25.58 10.75 -17.59
CA LEU A 340 24.22 11.26 -17.47
C LEU A 340 24.09 12.56 -18.27
N VAL A 341 23.14 12.58 -19.19
CA VAL A 341 22.68 13.78 -19.91
C VAL A 341 21.16 13.84 -19.90
N LEU A 342 20.60 15.03 -20.08
CA LEU A 342 19.15 15.25 -20.13
C LEU A 342 18.71 15.62 -21.54
N VAL A 343 17.48 15.26 -21.91
CA VAL A 343 16.78 15.85 -23.06
C VAL A 343 15.38 16.30 -22.63
N PRO A 344 14.90 17.49 -23.06
CA PRO A 344 13.55 17.91 -22.73
C PRO A 344 12.46 16.98 -23.30
N GLU A 345 11.34 16.83 -22.60
CA GLU A 345 10.17 16.03 -23.02
C GLU A 345 8.84 16.66 -22.55
N ALA A 346 7.83 16.73 -23.43
CA ALA A 346 6.50 17.28 -23.12
C ALA A 346 5.54 16.20 -22.59
N LYS A 347 4.57 16.44 -21.71
CA LYS A 347 4.59 17.35 -20.55
C LYS A 347 4.19 16.51 -19.34
N SER A 348 4.99 16.54 -18.28
CA SER A 348 4.87 15.58 -17.19
C SER A 348 4.71 14.13 -17.71
N PRO A 349 5.56 13.69 -18.67
CA PRO A 349 5.39 12.43 -19.39
C PRO A 349 5.40 11.23 -18.45
N HIS A 350 4.97 10.08 -18.96
CA HIS A 350 4.79 8.87 -18.14
C HIS A 350 5.51 7.63 -18.67
N GLY A 351 5.16 7.15 -19.87
CA GLY A 351 5.85 6.04 -20.51
C GLY A 351 7.12 6.49 -21.24
N VAL A 352 8.17 5.69 -21.13
CA VAL A 352 9.39 5.77 -21.94
C VAL A 352 9.72 4.36 -22.40
N ASP A 353 9.50 4.09 -23.69
CA ASP A 353 9.52 2.74 -24.23
C ASP A 353 10.53 2.64 -25.38
N VAL A 354 11.47 1.70 -25.30
CA VAL A 354 12.54 1.51 -26.30
C VAL A 354 12.08 0.50 -27.36
N SER A 355 12.06 0.95 -28.60
CA SER A 355 11.72 0.13 -29.77
C SER A 355 12.55 -1.16 -29.89
N PRO A 356 12.03 -2.23 -30.54
CA PRO A 356 12.70 -3.53 -30.59
C PRO A 356 14.08 -3.51 -31.26
N ASP A 357 14.31 -2.63 -32.24
CA ASP A 357 15.63 -2.44 -32.85
C ASP A 357 16.56 -1.55 -32.01
N GLY A 358 16.01 -0.94 -30.95
CA GLY A 358 16.70 -0.06 -30.04
C GLY A 358 17.01 1.32 -30.58
N ARG A 359 16.54 1.66 -31.78
CA ARG A 359 16.88 2.93 -32.43
C ARG A 359 16.05 4.08 -31.85
N TYR A 360 14.77 3.84 -31.64
CA TYR A 360 13.81 4.85 -31.22
C TYR A 360 13.42 4.69 -29.76
N ILE A 361 13.28 5.83 -29.08
CA ILE A 361 12.75 5.94 -27.73
C ILE A 361 11.44 6.72 -27.81
N LEU A 362 10.34 6.06 -27.43
CA LEU A 362 9.00 6.61 -27.54
C LEU A 362 8.57 7.11 -26.16
N VAL A 363 8.25 8.40 -26.08
CA VAL A 363 7.79 9.03 -24.84
C VAL A 363 6.33 9.44 -24.98
N ALA A 364 5.51 8.97 -24.05
CA ALA A 364 4.09 9.28 -23.99
C ALA A 364 3.86 10.55 -23.15
N GLY A 365 3.27 11.57 -23.79
CA GLY A 365 3.27 12.94 -23.27
C GLY A 365 2.34 13.23 -22.09
N LYS A 366 1.49 12.29 -21.65
CA LYS A 366 0.50 12.42 -20.56
C LYS A 366 -0.35 13.69 -20.62
N LEU A 367 0.14 14.80 -20.11
CA LEU A 367 -0.57 16.09 -20.16
C LEU A 367 -0.48 16.72 -21.55
N ASP A 368 0.55 16.38 -22.32
CA ASP A 368 0.61 16.63 -23.76
C ASP A 368 -0.06 15.49 -24.55
N THR A 369 -0.71 15.84 -25.65
CA THR A 369 -1.51 14.90 -26.45
C THR A 369 -0.71 14.06 -27.44
N HIS A 370 0.62 14.22 -27.49
CA HIS A 370 1.48 13.57 -28.47
C HIS A 370 2.21 12.35 -27.91
N GLY A 371 2.51 11.41 -28.80
CA GLY A 371 3.63 10.49 -28.67
C GLY A 371 4.87 11.12 -29.31
N GLN A 372 5.95 11.25 -28.55
CA GLN A 372 7.22 11.78 -29.01
C GLN A 372 8.17 10.65 -29.35
N VAL A 373 8.91 10.77 -30.45
CA VAL A 373 9.86 9.75 -30.91
C VAL A 373 11.25 10.38 -30.96
N PHE A 374 12.18 9.90 -30.13
CA PHE A 374 13.59 10.30 -30.16
C PHE A 374 14.43 9.29 -30.93
N ASP A 375 15.49 9.73 -31.62
CA ASP A 375 16.42 8.85 -32.35
C ASP A 375 17.77 8.78 -31.63
N ILE A 376 18.16 7.58 -31.16
CA ILE A 376 19.39 7.38 -30.42
C ILE A 376 20.64 7.75 -31.22
N ARG A 377 20.61 7.64 -32.56
CA ARG A 377 21.73 8.02 -33.42
C ARG A 377 21.98 9.52 -33.35
N LYS A 378 20.91 10.32 -33.31
CA LYS A 378 21.00 11.77 -33.15
C LYS A 378 21.53 12.11 -31.76
N ILE A 379 20.98 11.49 -30.73
CA ILE A 379 21.40 11.67 -29.33
C ILE A 379 22.90 11.38 -29.16
N LYS A 380 23.37 10.20 -29.60
CA LYS A 380 24.78 9.81 -29.50
C LYS A 380 25.70 10.81 -30.21
N LYS A 381 25.31 11.26 -31.41
CA LYS A 381 26.07 12.26 -32.18
C LYS A 381 26.17 13.61 -31.46
N LEU A 382 25.10 14.04 -30.79
CA LEU A 382 25.12 15.27 -29.97
C LEU A 382 26.03 15.12 -28.75
N ILE A 383 25.97 13.97 -28.06
CA ILE A 383 26.84 13.67 -26.90
C ILE A 383 28.31 13.65 -27.32
N GLU A 384 28.65 12.94 -28.41
CA GLU A 384 30.01 12.84 -28.94
C GLU A 384 30.56 14.22 -29.36
N ALA A 385 29.73 15.05 -29.99
CA ALA A 385 30.10 16.40 -30.39
C ALA A 385 30.12 17.41 -29.22
N LYS A 386 29.63 17.03 -28.03
CA LYS A 386 29.37 17.92 -26.89
C LYS A 386 28.47 19.12 -27.28
N ASP A 387 27.55 18.90 -28.20
CA ASP A 387 26.58 19.90 -28.68
C ASP A 387 25.37 19.94 -27.73
N PHE A 388 25.56 20.67 -26.62
CA PHE A 388 24.56 20.84 -25.57
C PHE A 388 23.85 22.20 -25.69
N ALA A 389 22.54 22.22 -25.47
CA ALA A 389 21.74 23.45 -25.40
C ALA A 389 22.01 24.25 -24.11
N GLY A 390 22.54 23.60 -23.08
CA GLY A 390 22.88 24.22 -21.80
C GLY A 390 23.14 23.18 -20.73
N THR A 391 23.05 23.58 -19.46
CA THR A 391 23.11 22.70 -18.30
C THR A 391 21.92 22.95 -17.40
N ASP A 392 21.49 21.92 -16.68
CA ASP A 392 20.49 22.08 -15.62
C ASP A 392 21.10 22.78 -14.39
N PRO A 393 20.30 23.10 -13.35
CA PRO A 393 20.80 23.74 -12.13
C PRO A 393 21.82 22.92 -11.33
N TYR A 394 22.06 21.66 -11.70
CA TYR A 394 23.00 20.75 -11.06
C TYR A 394 24.24 20.48 -11.93
N GLY A 395 24.37 21.18 -13.08
CA GLY A 395 25.51 21.05 -13.98
C GLY A 395 25.40 19.88 -14.96
N ILE A 396 24.24 19.22 -15.06
CA ILE A 396 24.04 18.11 -15.99
C ILE A 396 23.79 18.68 -17.40
N PRO A 397 24.51 18.21 -18.44
CA PRO A 397 24.31 18.68 -19.80
C PRO A 397 22.90 18.39 -20.34
N ILE A 398 22.32 19.37 -21.04
CA ILE A 398 21.00 19.27 -21.68
C ILE A 398 21.18 19.26 -23.20
N LEU A 399 20.66 18.22 -23.85
CA LEU A 399 20.59 18.10 -25.30
C LEU A 399 19.48 19.00 -25.87
N ASP A 400 19.67 19.50 -27.09
CA ASP A 400 18.61 20.22 -27.80
C ASP A 400 17.48 19.26 -28.20
N TYR A 401 16.25 19.60 -27.79
CA TYR A 401 15.05 18.83 -28.05
C TYR A 401 14.84 18.55 -29.54
N LYS A 402 14.90 19.58 -30.40
CA LYS A 402 14.60 19.44 -31.83
C LYS A 402 15.69 18.65 -32.55
N LYS A 403 16.95 18.79 -32.13
CA LYS A 403 18.06 18.01 -32.70
C LYS A 403 17.98 16.54 -32.31
N ALA A 404 17.51 16.21 -31.10
CA ALA A 404 17.38 14.83 -30.63
C ALA A 404 16.11 14.12 -31.17
N LEU A 405 15.03 14.87 -31.38
CA LEU A 405 13.74 14.34 -31.82
C LEU A 405 13.77 13.80 -33.26
N HIS A 406 13.14 12.64 -33.49
CA HIS A 406 12.75 12.16 -34.82
C HIS A 406 11.48 12.86 -35.30
N GLY A 407 10.46 12.88 -34.45
CA GLY A 407 9.26 13.69 -34.59
C GLY A 407 8.23 13.35 -33.50
N GLN A 408 7.01 13.82 -33.68
CA GLN A 408 5.91 13.54 -32.75
C GLN A 408 4.58 13.47 -33.52
N VAL A 409 3.60 12.77 -32.97
CA VAL A 409 2.26 12.65 -33.55
C VAL A 409 1.20 12.78 -32.45
N GLN A 410 0.11 13.48 -32.75
CA GLN A 410 -0.99 13.61 -31.81
C GLN A 410 -1.76 12.29 -31.72
N LEU A 411 -1.80 11.69 -30.53
CA LEU A 411 -2.43 10.39 -30.29
C LEU A 411 -3.82 10.55 -29.67
N GLY A 412 -4.00 11.51 -28.77
CA GLY A 412 -5.27 11.78 -28.08
C GLY A 412 -5.04 12.37 -26.69
N LEU A 413 -6.08 12.45 -25.87
CA LEU A 413 -5.98 13.01 -24.53
C LEU A 413 -5.45 11.99 -23.52
N GLY A 414 -4.27 12.25 -22.95
CA GLY A 414 -3.68 11.38 -21.93
C GLY A 414 -2.89 10.17 -22.46
N PRO A 415 -1.98 10.29 -23.44
CA PRO A 415 -1.13 9.17 -23.83
C PRO A 415 -0.23 8.76 -22.65
N LEU A 416 -0.21 7.47 -22.28
CA LEU A 416 0.51 6.99 -21.09
C LEU A 416 1.65 6.01 -21.39
N HIS A 417 1.44 4.93 -22.13
CA HIS A 417 2.46 3.90 -22.38
C HIS A 417 2.40 3.38 -23.80
N THR A 418 3.53 2.90 -24.31
CA THR A 418 3.65 2.36 -25.66
C THR A 418 4.18 0.92 -25.67
N GLN A 419 3.67 0.11 -26.59
CA GLN A 419 4.08 -1.28 -26.81
C GLN A 419 4.25 -1.57 -28.30
N PHE A 420 5.09 -2.53 -28.65
CA PHE A 420 5.51 -2.74 -30.03
C PHE A 420 4.86 -3.96 -30.69
N ASP A 421 4.51 -3.82 -31.97
CA ASP A 421 4.02 -4.92 -32.80
C ASP A 421 5.21 -5.77 -33.31
N SER A 422 4.93 -6.99 -33.73
CA SER A 422 5.80 -7.79 -34.61
C SER A 422 6.11 -7.11 -35.95
N THR A 423 5.25 -6.20 -36.41
CA THR A 423 5.48 -5.38 -37.59
C THR A 423 6.41 -4.22 -37.24
N ALA A 424 7.60 -4.20 -37.83
CA ALA A 424 8.58 -3.13 -37.63
C ALA A 424 7.97 -1.74 -37.89
N GLY A 425 8.27 -0.78 -37.01
CA GLY A 425 7.75 0.59 -37.11
C GLY A 425 6.32 0.79 -36.58
N VAL A 426 5.62 -0.26 -36.15
CA VAL A 426 4.25 -0.17 -35.63
C VAL A 426 4.23 -0.33 -34.11
N ALA A 427 3.45 0.53 -33.45
CA ALA A 427 3.25 0.52 -32.01
C ALA A 427 1.79 0.74 -31.62
N TYR A 428 1.50 0.43 -30.36
CA TYR A 428 0.24 0.61 -29.67
C TYR A 428 0.46 1.54 -28.49
N THR A 429 -0.32 2.60 -28.34
CA THR A 429 -0.23 3.52 -27.19
C THR A 429 -1.55 3.58 -26.45
N SER A 430 -1.51 3.50 -25.13
CA SER A 430 -2.68 3.74 -24.27
C SER A 430 -2.97 5.23 -24.16
N VAL A 431 -4.24 5.61 -24.28
CA VAL A 431 -4.70 6.99 -24.16
C VAL A 431 -5.82 7.04 -23.11
N TYR A 432 -5.46 7.53 -21.93
CA TYR A 432 -6.20 7.40 -20.67
C TYR A 432 -7.54 8.13 -20.65
N ILE A 433 -7.59 9.40 -21.09
CA ILE A 433 -8.81 10.21 -21.01
C ILE A 433 -9.78 9.80 -22.11
N ASP A 434 -9.28 9.60 -23.33
CA ASP A 434 -10.11 9.12 -24.44
C ASP A 434 -10.53 7.65 -24.25
N SER A 435 -9.87 6.91 -23.35
CA SER A 435 -10.08 5.49 -23.08
C SER A 435 -9.97 4.63 -24.34
N VAL A 436 -8.85 4.79 -25.05
CA VAL A 436 -8.55 4.06 -26.29
C VAL A 436 -7.14 3.50 -26.32
N VAL A 437 -6.95 2.43 -27.08
CA VAL A 437 -5.64 2.02 -27.61
C VAL A 437 -5.47 2.62 -29.00
N VAL A 438 -4.37 3.30 -29.26
CA VAL A 438 -4.02 3.88 -30.57
C VAL A 438 -2.95 3.03 -31.23
N LYS A 439 -3.25 2.47 -32.42
CA LYS A 439 -2.25 1.83 -33.27
C LYS A 439 -1.67 2.86 -34.24
N TRP A 440 -0.36 2.96 -34.31
CA TRP A 440 0.31 3.98 -35.13
C TRP A 440 1.67 3.51 -35.65
N ASP A 441 2.11 4.14 -36.74
CA ASP A 441 3.43 3.99 -37.33
C ASP A 441 4.33 5.09 -36.76
N TYR A 442 5.29 4.73 -35.90
CA TYR A 442 6.15 5.68 -35.21
C TYR A 442 7.36 6.12 -36.04
N VAL A 443 7.66 5.42 -37.12
CA VAL A 443 8.73 5.80 -38.05
C VAL A 443 8.22 6.85 -39.01
N ASN A 444 7.03 6.64 -39.57
CA ASN A 444 6.37 7.56 -40.49
C ASN A 444 5.44 8.56 -39.80
N LEU A 445 5.34 8.51 -38.46
CA LEU A 445 4.59 9.44 -37.61
C LEU A 445 3.09 9.53 -37.98
N LYS A 446 2.43 8.38 -38.14
CA LYS A 446 1.05 8.29 -38.63
C LYS A 446 0.17 7.41 -37.75
N VAL A 447 -0.95 7.96 -37.29
CA VAL A 447 -2.01 7.17 -36.65
C VAL A 447 -2.68 6.26 -37.69
N LEU A 448 -2.80 4.97 -37.36
CA LEU A 448 -3.38 3.96 -38.23
C LEU A 448 -4.84 3.67 -37.86
N THR A 449 -5.11 3.38 -36.59
CA THR A 449 -6.47 3.13 -36.09
C THR A 449 -6.54 3.28 -34.57
N LYS A 450 -7.76 3.34 -34.03
CA LYS A 450 -8.04 3.42 -32.59
C LYS A 450 -9.05 2.34 -32.19
N GLN A 451 -8.90 1.81 -30.97
CA GLN A 451 -9.82 0.83 -30.38
C GLN A 451 -10.24 1.33 -29.00
N SER A 452 -11.54 1.50 -28.78
CA SER A 452 -12.08 1.84 -27.45
C SER A 452 -11.91 0.70 -26.45
N VAL A 453 -11.59 1.08 -25.22
CA VAL A 453 -11.39 0.21 -24.05
C VAL A 453 -12.08 0.81 -22.83
N HIS A 454 -12.29 0.01 -21.78
CA HIS A 454 -13.29 0.29 -20.74
C HIS A 454 -12.76 -0.01 -19.34
N TYR A 455 -12.44 0.99 -18.52
CA TYR A 455 -12.20 2.40 -18.87
C TYR A 455 -10.90 2.92 -18.25
N ASN A 456 -10.42 4.03 -18.79
CA ASN A 456 -9.23 4.73 -18.30
C ASN A 456 -8.03 3.79 -18.28
N ILE A 457 -7.58 3.41 -19.48
CA ILE A 457 -6.43 2.56 -19.69
C ILE A 457 -5.16 3.18 -19.10
N GLY A 458 -4.47 2.41 -18.25
CA GLY A 458 -3.12 2.72 -17.78
C GLY A 458 -2.11 2.20 -18.78
N HIS A 459 -1.38 1.14 -18.40
CA HIS A 459 -0.53 0.40 -19.33
C HIS A 459 -1.33 -0.43 -20.33
N LEU A 460 -0.61 -0.91 -21.34
CA LEU A 460 -0.97 -2.02 -22.20
C LEU A 460 0.25 -2.95 -22.35
N VAL A 461 0.03 -4.18 -22.80
CA VAL A 461 1.11 -5.12 -23.15
C VAL A 461 0.83 -5.75 -24.52
N ALA A 462 1.81 -5.73 -25.41
CA ALA A 462 1.80 -6.56 -26.61
C ALA A 462 2.58 -7.86 -26.34
N MET A 463 2.25 -8.95 -27.02
CA MET A 463 2.94 -10.23 -26.79
C MET A 463 4.44 -10.10 -27.11
N GLN A 464 5.30 -10.27 -26.09
CA GLN A 464 6.74 -9.98 -26.11
C GLN A 464 7.12 -8.57 -26.60
N GLY A 465 6.24 -7.58 -26.39
CA GLY A 465 6.36 -6.22 -26.90
C GLY A 465 7.63 -5.49 -26.47
N ASP A 466 8.12 -5.70 -25.25
CA ASP A 466 9.34 -5.03 -24.76
C ASP A 466 10.63 -5.69 -25.23
N SER A 467 10.57 -6.88 -25.84
CA SER A 467 11.76 -7.59 -26.29
C SER A 467 12.20 -7.13 -27.69
N GLN A 468 13.36 -7.61 -28.14
CA GLN A 468 13.76 -7.51 -29.56
C GLN A 468 13.01 -8.51 -30.47
N ASP A 469 12.06 -9.29 -29.94
CA ASP A 469 11.26 -10.28 -30.68
C ASP A 469 9.74 -10.20 -30.36
N PRO A 470 9.07 -9.06 -30.62
CA PRO A 470 7.62 -8.97 -30.45
C PRO A 470 6.88 -9.97 -31.35
N ARG A 471 5.82 -10.58 -30.81
CA ARG A 471 5.07 -11.66 -31.47
C ARG A 471 3.75 -11.20 -32.08
N GLY A 472 3.31 -9.97 -31.78
CA GLY A 472 2.05 -9.43 -32.28
C GLY A 472 0.84 -10.24 -31.82
N LYS A 473 -0.15 -10.38 -32.71
CA LYS A 473 -1.40 -11.17 -32.54
C LYS A 473 -2.36 -10.65 -31.47
N TYR A 474 -1.90 -10.35 -30.26
CA TYR A 474 -2.72 -9.84 -29.17
C TYR A 474 -2.08 -8.63 -28.47
N VAL A 475 -2.95 -7.76 -27.98
CA VAL A 475 -2.63 -6.69 -27.03
C VAL A 475 -3.59 -6.80 -25.85
N VAL A 476 -3.10 -6.63 -24.63
CA VAL A 476 -3.95 -6.51 -23.43
C VAL A 476 -3.91 -5.07 -22.95
N SER A 477 -5.06 -4.43 -22.80
CA SER A 477 -5.19 -3.12 -22.15
C SER A 477 -5.52 -3.28 -20.67
N LEU A 478 -4.79 -2.58 -19.80
CA LEU A 478 -4.93 -2.66 -18.35
C LEU A 478 -5.74 -1.46 -17.86
N ASN A 479 -7.05 -1.64 -17.72
CA ASN A 479 -7.98 -0.55 -17.46
C ASN A 479 -8.24 -0.36 -15.95
N LYS A 480 -8.22 0.90 -15.51
CA LYS A 480 -8.26 1.25 -14.09
C LYS A 480 -9.67 1.18 -13.50
N LEU A 481 -10.70 1.38 -14.33
CA LEU A 481 -12.09 1.40 -13.89
C LEU A 481 -12.91 0.36 -14.64
N ALA A 482 -13.62 -0.52 -13.91
CA ALA A 482 -14.56 -1.46 -14.52
C ALA A 482 -16.00 -0.96 -14.56
N ILE A 483 -16.43 -0.09 -13.63
CA ILE A 483 -17.76 0.55 -13.57
C ILE A 483 -18.94 -0.42 -13.85
N ASP A 484 -19.38 -0.50 -15.10
CA ASP A 484 -20.56 -1.24 -15.59
C ASP A 484 -20.23 -2.54 -16.33
N ARG A 485 -18.95 -2.91 -16.45
CA ARG A 485 -18.49 -4.07 -17.23
C ARG A 485 -18.81 -5.42 -16.58
N PHE A 486 -19.07 -5.44 -15.27
CA PHE A 486 -19.32 -6.66 -14.50
C PHE A 486 -20.51 -6.50 -13.54
N ASN A 487 -20.98 -7.62 -13.00
CA ASN A 487 -21.98 -7.60 -11.93
C ASN A 487 -21.50 -6.74 -10.74
N PRO A 488 -22.38 -5.95 -10.12
CA PRO A 488 -22.01 -5.11 -8.98
C PRO A 488 -21.62 -5.97 -7.77
N VAL A 489 -20.45 -5.70 -7.20
CA VAL A 489 -19.88 -6.43 -6.04
C VAL A 489 -19.64 -5.52 -4.82
N GLY A 490 -20.24 -4.33 -4.83
CA GLY A 490 -20.08 -3.32 -3.78
C GLY A 490 -19.17 -2.15 -4.20
N PRO A 491 -18.81 -1.27 -3.26
CA PRO A 491 -18.13 0.00 -3.58
C PRO A 491 -16.72 -0.14 -4.16
N LEU A 492 -16.02 -1.24 -3.86
CA LEU A 492 -14.69 -1.52 -4.40
C LEU A 492 -14.85 -2.41 -5.65
N HIS A 493 -14.68 -1.80 -6.83
CA HIS A 493 -14.75 -2.50 -8.10
C HIS A 493 -13.42 -3.22 -8.41
N PRO A 494 -13.46 -4.31 -9.20
CA PRO A 494 -12.25 -4.87 -9.79
C PRO A 494 -11.68 -3.93 -10.88
N GLN A 495 -10.43 -4.18 -11.27
CA GLN A 495 -9.85 -3.65 -12.50
C GLN A 495 -10.28 -4.52 -13.69
N ASN A 496 -10.07 -4.04 -14.91
CA ASN A 496 -10.50 -4.74 -16.12
C ASN A 496 -9.34 -4.87 -17.13
N HIS A 497 -8.86 -6.10 -17.31
CA HIS A 497 -7.91 -6.39 -18.39
C HIS A 497 -8.68 -6.80 -19.63
N GLN A 498 -8.46 -6.08 -20.72
CA GLN A 498 -9.19 -6.28 -21.96
C GLN A 498 -8.28 -6.82 -23.05
N LEU A 499 -8.63 -7.99 -23.61
CA LEU A 499 -7.86 -8.62 -24.69
C LEU A 499 -8.32 -8.10 -26.05
N ILE A 500 -7.35 -7.68 -26.86
CA ILE A 500 -7.56 -7.14 -28.20
C ILE A 500 -6.82 -8.02 -29.19
N ASP A 501 -7.53 -8.59 -30.16
CA ASP A 501 -6.93 -9.23 -31.34
C ASP A 501 -6.44 -8.15 -32.30
N VAL A 502 -5.16 -8.21 -32.64
CA VAL A 502 -4.47 -7.29 -33.55
C VAL A 502 -3.88 -7.98 -34.78
N SER A 503 -4.22 -9.26 -34.99
CA SER A 503 -3.76 -10.05 -36.14
C SER A 503 -4.41 -9.63 -37.47
N GLY A 504 -5.60 -9.04 -37.41
CA GLY A 504 -6.33 -8.53 -38.57
C GLY A 504 -6.00 -7.09 -38.94
N GLU A 505 -6.64 -6.60 -40.01
CA GLU A 505 -6.53 -5.20 -40.46
C GLU A 505 -7.05 -4.20 -39.41
N LYS A 506 -8.06 -4.61 -38.63
CA LYS A 506 -8.64 -3.82 -37.54
C LYS A 506 -8.38 -4.52 -36.21
N MET A 507 -8.07 -3.73 -35.19
CA MET A 507 -8.08 -4.18 -33.80
C MET A 507 -9.50 -4.58 -33.40
N ARG A 508 -9.63 -5.64 -32.60
CA ARG A 508 -10.92 -6.12 -32.10
C ARG A 508 -10.81 -6.46 -30.63
N LEU A 509 -11.60 -5.79 -29.80
CA LEU A 509 -11.80 -6.17 -28.40
C LEU A 509 -12.57 -7.50 -28.33
N ILE A 510 -11.99 -8.52 -27.69
CA ILE A 510 -12.52 -9.90 -27.69
C ILE A 510 -12.71 -10.50 -26.29
N TYR A 511 -12.24 -9.86 -25.22
CA TYR A 511 -12.43 -10.37 -23.85
C TYR A 511 -12.32 -9.27 -22.79
N ASP A 512 -13.08 -9.42 -21.71
CA ASP A 512 -12.99 -8.62 -20.47
C ASP A 512 -12.66 -9.55 -19.29
N MET A 513 -11.54 -9.30 -18.61
CA MET A 513 -11.04 -10.07 -17.48
C MET A 513 -11.13 -9.23 -16.19
N PRO A 514 -12.03 -9.54 -15.26
CA PRO A 514 -12.07 -8.87 -13.96
C PRO A 514 -10.88 -9.30 -13.11
N LEU A 515 -10.14 -8.34 -12.55
CA LEU A 515 -9.09 -8.58 -11.58
C LEU A 515 -9.49 -8.00 -10.21
N PRO A 516 -9.87 -8.86 -9.24
CA PRO A 516 -10.51 -8.40 -8.00
C PRO A 516 -9.54 -8.00 -6.88
N MET A 517 -8.23 -8.24 -7.02
CA MET A 517 -7.24 -7.97 -5.96
C MET A 517 -6.20 -6.95 -6.40
N GLY A 518 -6.11 -5.86 -5.63
CA GLY A 518 -5.17 -4.75 -5.88
C GLY A 518 -5.44 -4.03 -7.19
N GLU A 519 -4.61 -3.05 -7.53
CA GLU A 519 -4.60 -2.39 -8.84
C GLU A 519 -3.37 -2.85 -9.62
N PRO A 520 -3.50 -3.78 -10.58
CA PRO A 520 -2.40 -4.07 -11.48
C PRO A 520 -1.93 -2.84 -12.26
N HIS A 521 -0.62 -2.67 -12.32
CA HIS A 521 0.03 -1.57 -13.04
C HIS A 521 0.54 -2.02 -14.39
N TYR A 522 1.32 -3.11 -14.45
CA TYR A 522 1.95 -3.57 -15.68
C TYR A 522 1.95 -5.09 -15.84
N THR A 523 2.09 -5.54 -17.09
CA THR A 523 2.16 -6.95 -17.48
C THR A 523 3.28 -7.16 -18.48
N VAL A 524 3.99 -8.28 -18.38
CA VAL A 524 4.83 -8.83 -19.46
C VAL A 524 4.29 -10.19 -19.89
N CYS A 525 4.38 -10.52 -21.18
CA CYS A 525 3.88 -11.78 -21.74
C CYS A 525 4.95 -12.48 -22.58
N ILE A 526 5.12 -13.79 -22.38
CA ILE A 526 6.13 -14.64 -23.04
C ILE A 526 5.46 -15.80 -23.78
N ASP A 527 6.03 -16.23 -24.91
CA ASP A 527 5.62 -17.48 -25.57
C ASP A 527 5.76 -18.65 -24.58
N ALA A 528 4.67 -19.38 -24.35
CA ALA A 528 4.63 -20.44 -23.35
C ALA A 528 5.67 -21.54 -23.61
N LYS A 529 6.12 -21.70 -24.87
CA LYS A 529 7.15 -22.67 -25.28
C LYS A 529 8.56 -22.29 -24.82
N THR A 530 8.80 -21.03 -24.46
CA THR A 530 10.09 -20.56 -23.95
C THR A 530 10.33 -20.99 -22.51
N LEU A 531 9.25 -21.20 -21.74
CA LEU A 531 9.30 -21.58 -20.34
C LEU A 531 9.75 -23.03 -20.16
N LYS A 532 10.65 -23.25 -19.18
CA LYS A 532 11.15 -24.58 -18.80
C LYS A 532 10.90 -24.79 -17.32
N THR A 533 9.71 -25.29 -17.00
CA THR A 533 9.25 -25.49 -15.62
C THR A 533 9.73 -26.82 -15.04
N GLN A 534 9.74 -26.91 -13.73
CA GLN A 534 9.89 -28.13 -12.95
C GLN A 534 8.66 -28.30 -12.08
N ASP A 535 8.15 -29.52 -11.98
CA ASP A 535 6.94 -29.81 -11.20
C ASP A 535 7.25 -30.49 -9.85
N VAL A 536 8.52 -30.86 -9.64
CA VAL A 536 9.02 -31.63 -8.50
C VAL A 536 10.45 -31.20 -8.20
N TYR A 537 10.80 -31.09 -6.93
CA TYR A 537 12.17 -30.87 -6.46
C TYR A 537 12.87 -32.20 -6.17
N PRO A 538 14.21 -32.27 -6.25
CA PRO A 538 14.95 -33.34 -5.59
C PRO A 538 14.54 -33.42 -4.11
N VAL A 539 14.29 -34.63 -3.59
CA VAL A 539 13.84 -34.79 -2.21
C VAL A 539 14.86 -34.20 -1.24
N GLY A 540 14.40 -33.35 -0.33
CA GLY A 540 15.25 -32.64 0.60
C GLY A 540 15.67 -31.24 0.16
N THR A 541 15.00 -30.63 -0.83
CA THR A 541 15.38 -29.30 -1.34
C THR A 541 14.76 -28.18 -0.51
N ASP A 542 15.53 -27.15 -0.17
CA ASP A 542 15.00 -25.86 0.25
C ASP A 542 14.58 -25.08 -1.02
N ALA A 543 13.27 -24.86 -1.17
CA ALA A 543 12.72 -24.21 -2.36
C ALA A 543 13.16 -22.75 -2.49
N THR A 544 13.47 -22.05 -1.40
CA THR A 544 13.88 -20.64 -1.45
C THR A 544 15.29 -20.49 -2.01
N THR A 545 16.20 -21.42 -1.70
CA THR A 545 17.60 -21.40 -2.17
C THR A 545 17.85 -22.28 -3.39
N MET A 546 16.96 -23.22 -3.69
CA MET A 546 17.11 -24.24 -4.74
C MET A 546 18.31 -25.17 -4.49
N THR A 547 18.63 -25.42 -3.21
CA THR A 547 19.76 -26.26 -2.78
C THR A 547 19.31 -27.31 -1.76
N PRO A 548 20.09 -28.38 -1.52
CA PRO A 548 19.78 -29.35 -0.47
C PRO A 548 19.65 -28.67 0.90
N SER A 549 18.52 -28.89 1.56
CA SER A 549 18.27 -28.43 2.92
C SER A 549 19.10 -29.23 3.91
N SER A 550 19.73 -28.52 4.87
CA SER A 550 20.43 -29.15 6.00
C SER A 550 19.50 -29.89 6.96
N PHE A 551 18.19 -29.65 6.86
CA PHE A 551 17.16 -30.29 7.69
C PHE A 551 16.44 -31.45 6.98
N ALA A 552 16.86 -31.79 5.76
CA ALA A 552 16.28 -32.88 4.99
C ALA A 552 16.29 -34.19 5.79
N THR A 553 15.12 -34.82 5.86
CA THR A 553 14.92 -36.06 6.62
C THR A 553 14.46 -37.16 5.68
N ALA A 554 15.20 -38.28 5.70
CA ALA A 554 14.81 -39.47 4.95
C ALA A 554 13.81 -40.33 5.74
N GLN A 555 13.05 -41.15 5.03
CA GLN A 555 12.14 -42.12 5.65
C GLN A 555 12.91 -43.03 6.64
N GLY A 556 12.37 -43.18 7.85
CA GLY A 556 12.99 -43.95 8.93
C GLY A 556 14.11 -43.23 9.69
N LYS A 557 14.37 -41.95 9.38
CA LYS A 557 15.32 -41.07 10.10
C LYS A 557 14.62 -39.94 10.86
N GLU A 558 13.29 -40.00 10.94
CA GLU A 558 12.46 -39.06 11.69
C GLU A 558 12.80 -39.13 13.17
N ARG A 559 12.88 -37.98 13.85
CA ARG A 559 13.29 -37.90 15.25
C ARG A 559 12.83 -36.61 15.91
N ILE A 560 12.81 -36.64 17.23
CA ILE A 560 12.53 -35.48 18.08
C ILE A 560 13.73 -35.26 19.00
N GLU A 561 14.30 -34.07 18.93
CA GLU A 561 15.42 -33.64 19.75
C GLU A 561 14.91 -32.58 20.75
N ARG A 562 15.39 -32.63 22.00
CA ARG A 562 14.97 -31.71 23.06
C ARG A 562 16.19 -31.11 23.77
N ALA A 563 16.20 -29.79 23.87
CA ALA A 563 17.20 -29.03 24.60
C ALA A 563 16.50 -27.96 25.45
N GLY A 564 16.27 -28.25 26.72
CA GLY A 564 15.49 -27.37 27.62
C GLY A 564 14.05 -27.19 27.11
N LYS A 565 13.65 -25.95 26.83
CA LYS A 565 12.35 -25.58 26.25
C LYS A 565 12.33 -25.59 24.72
N THR A 566 13.45 -25.92 24.08
CA THR A 566 13.53 -26.03 22.62
C THR A 566 13.28 -27.47 22.20
N VAL A 567 12.32 -27.66 21.30
CA VAL A 567 11.98 -28.96 20.71
C VAL A 567 12.17 -28.87 19.20
N THR A 568 13.05 -29.71 18.66
CA THR A 568 13.31 -29.79 17.23
C THR A 568 12.78 -31.11 16.71
N VAL A 569 11.87 -31.05 15.75
CA VAL A 569 11.26 -32.22 15.13
C VAL A 569 11.76 -32.32 13.70
N PHE A 570 12.33 -33.46 13.37
CA PHE A 570 12.71 -33.84 12.01
C PHE A 570 11.70 -34.87 11.52
N GLY A 571 10.85 -34.46 10.59
CA GLY A 571 9.73 -35.27 10.12
C GLY A 571 9.64 -35.36 8.61
N THR A 572 8.77 -36.25 8.16
CA THR A 572 8.50 -36.52 6.74
C THR A 572 7.02 -36.52 6.45
N LEU A 573 6.65 -36.19 5.21
CA LEU A 573 5.32 -36.35 4.64
C LEU A 573 5.39 -37.25 3.40
N SER A 574 4.46 -38.18 3.30
CA SER A 574 4.18 -38.94 2.07
C SER A 574 2.72 -39.40 2.07
N ARG A 575 2.19 -39.78 0.91
CA ARG A 575 0.82 -40.30 0.78
C ARG A 575 0.66 -41.66 1.45
N THR A 576 1.71 -42.49 1.42
CA THR A 576 1.68 -43.82 2.03
C THR A 576 1.73 -43.75 3.55
N ASP A 577 2.69 -43.00 4.10
CA ASP A 577 2.97 -42.98 5.53
C ASP A 577 2.35 -41.79 6.28
N GLY A 578 1.74 -40.84 5.56
CA GLY A 578 1.29 -39.56 6.11
C GLY A 578 2.43 -38.76 6.74
N LEU A 579 2.09 -37.94 7.72
CA LEU A 579 3.08 -37.28 8.59
C LEU A 579 3.80 -38.32 9.46
N LYS A 580 5.11 -38.17 9.66
CA LYS A 580 5.89 -38.85 10.70
C LYS A 580 6.86 -37.85 11.33
N PRO A 581 6.95 -37.75 12.68
CA PRO A 581 6.08 -38.38 13.68
C PRO A 581 4.66 -37.78 13.69
N ARG A 582 3.65 -38.63 13.95
CA ARG A 582 2.23 -38.20 14.03
C ARG A 582 1.81 -37.69 15.40
N GLN A 583 2.58 -37.97 16.44
CA GLN A 583 2.27 -37.59 17.81
C GLN A 583 3.43 -36.78 18.38
N LEU A 584 3.13 -35.61 18.93
CA LEU A 584 4.08 -34.71 19.56
C LEU A 584 3.62 -34.40 20.98
N ASP A 585 4.43 -34.79 21.96
CA ASP A 585 4.23 -34.41 23.37
C ASP A 585 5.12 -33.21 23.71
N LEU A 586 4.55 -32.08 24.12
CA LEU A 586 5.27 -30.86 24.46
C LEU A 586 4.94 -30.39 25.88
N GLY A 587 5.81 -29.54 26.43
CA GLY A 587 5.49 -28.69 27.57
C GLY A 587 4.93 -27.34 27.12
N GLN A 588 4.03 -26.77 27.91
CA GLN A 588 3.58 -25.40 27.68
C GLN A 588 4.79 -24.43 27.78
N GLY A 589 4.88 -23.52 26.82
CA GLY A 589 5.99 -22.60 26.64
C GLY A 589 7.16 -23.14 25.81
N ASP A 590 7.14 -24.41 25.39
CA ASP A 590 8.16 -24.97 24.50
C ASP A 590 8.17 -24.22 23.15
N THR A 591 9.36 -23.94 22.62
CA THR A 591 9.58 -23.43 21.26
C THR A 591 9.86 -24.61 20.35
N VAL A 592 9.01 -24.78 19.34
CA VAL A 592 9.02 -25.94 18.44
C VAL A 592 9.50 -25.50 17.07
N SER A 593 10.51 -26.20 16.54
CA SER A 593 10.89 -26.13 15.12
C SER A 593 10.56 -27.47 14.48
N PHE A 594 9.61 -27.50 13.56
CA PHE A 594 9.15 -28.70 12.88
C PHE A 594 9.65 -28.69 11.44
N HIS A 595 10.81 -29.31 11.22
CA HIS A 595 11.39 -29.52 9.90
C HIS A 595 10.67 -30.69 9.23
N ILE A 596 10.11 -30.44 8.05
CA ILE A 596 9.32 -31.43 7.32
C ILE A 596 9.90 -31.58 5.92
N THR A 597 10.18 -32.83 5.54
CA THR A 597 10.54 -33.19 4.15
C THR A 597 9.37 -33.90 3.47
N ASN A 598 8.88 -33.36 2.35
CA ASN A 598 7.96 -34.05 1.47
C ASN A 598 8.73 -35.08 0.63
N LEU A 599 8.42 -36.36 0.82
CA LEU A 599 9.09 -37.48 0.14
C LEU A 599 8.49 -37.81 -1.23
N GLU A 600 7.41 -37.14 -1.62
CA GLU A 600 6.77 -37.39 -2.91
C GLU A 600 7.65 -36.94 -4.07
N THR A 601 7.65 -37.74 -5.14
CA THR A 601 8.38 -37.47 -6.38
C THR A 601 7.43 -37.27 -7.57
N GLN A 602 6.12 -37.25 -7.31
CA GLN A 602 5.09 -37.04 -8.33
C GLN A 602 4.64 -35.58 -8.35
N ALA A 603 4.48 -35.02 -9.56
CA ALA A 603 3.90 -33.70 -9.74
C ALA A 603 2.52 -33.57 -9.08
N GLY A 604 2.25 -32.41 -8.47
CA GLY A 604 0.98 -32.12 -7.79
C GLY A 604 0.82 -32.69 -6.39
N ALA A 605 1.77 -33.49 -5.90
CA ALA A 605 1.75 -34.10 -4.56
C ALA A 605 2.14 -33.12 -3.44
N THR A 606 1.51 -31.95 -3.43
CA THR A 606 1.75 -30.89 -2.44
C THR A 606 0.98 -31.18 -1.16
N PHE A 607 1.64 -31.09 -0.02
CA PHE A 607 0.99 -31.20 1.29
C PHE A 607 0.79 -29.84 1.93
N LYS A 608 -0.30 -29.69 2.67
CA LYS A 608 -0.49 -28.62 3.65
C LYS A 608 -0.41 -29.22 5.04
N LEU A 609 0.27 -28.56 5.97
CA LEU A 609 0.29 -28.91 7.39
C LEU A 609 -0.22 -27.74 8.21
N VAL A 610 -1.15 -27.99 9.13
CA VAL A 610 -1.73 -26.98 10.02
C VAL A 610 -1.69 -27.47 11.45
N VAL A 611 -1.13 -26.66 12.34
CA VAL A 611 -1.24 -26.88 13.78
C VAL A 611 -2.33 -25.95 14.32
N GLY A 612 -3.53 -26.51 14.50
CA GLY A 612 -4.71 -25.73 14.92
C GLY A 612 -4.49 -25.04 16.28
N GLY A 613 -4.80 -23.74 16.36
CA GLY A 613 -4.69 -22.95 17.59
C GLY A 613 -3.33 -22.27 17.83
N TYR A 614 -2.33 -22.54 17.00
CA TYR A 614 -0.97 -21.96 17.12
C TYR A 614 -0.52 -21.08 15.97
N ASP A 615 -1.40 -20.78 15.01
CA ASP A 615 -1.08 -19.96 13.83
C ASP A 615 0.14 -20.50 13.06
N ALA A 616 0.24 -21.84 12.99
CA ALA A 616 1.35 -22.52 12.33
C ALA A 616 0.82 -23.28 11.11
N LEU A 617 1.32 -22.89 9.94
CA LEU A 617 0.96 -23.41 8.63
C LEU A 617 2.25 -23.70 7.85
N GLY A 618 2.27 -24.79 7.08
CA GLY A 618 3.29 -25.06 6.08
C GLY A 618 2.65 -25.62 4.83
N VAL A 619 3.21 -25.29 3.67
CA VAL A 619 2.86 -25.89 2.38
C VAL A 619 4.16 -26.47 1.82
N PHE A 620 4.15 -27.74 1.44
CA PHE A 620 5.34 -28.48 1.04
C PHE A 620 5.12 -29.10 -0.33
N ALA A 621 5.74 -28.51 -1.35
CA ALA A 621 5.75 -29.05 -2.70
C ALA A 621 6.50 -30.40 -2.76
N PRO A 622 6.28 -31.22 -3.80
CA PRO A 622 6.97 -32.51 -3.96
C PRO A 622 8.49 -32.37 -3.88
N GLY A 623 9.12 -33.05 -2.93
CA GLY A 623 10.56 -33.00 -2.67
C GLY A 623 11.06 -31.85 -1.77
N GLU A 624 10.20 -30.91 -1.40
CA GLU A 624 10.58 -29.75 -0.58
C GLU A 624 10.87 -30.13 0.88
N THR A 625 11.79 -29.40 1.51
CA THR A 625 11.97 -29.36 2.96
C THR A 625 11.86 -27.93 3.47
N ALA A 626 10.94 -27.71 4.40
CA ALA A 626 10.75 -26.42 5.05
C ALA A 626 10.44 -26.60 6.54
N THR A 627 10.47 -25.50 7.28
CA THR A 627 10.40 -25.49 8.75
C THR A 627 9.19 -24.71 9.23
N VAL A 628 8.26 -25.39 9.89
CA VAL A 628 7.15 -24.74 10.59
C VAL A 628 7.55 -24.52 12.04
N LYS A 629 7.54 -23.26 12.48
CA LYS A 629 7.97 -22.88 13.84
C LYS A 629 6.87 -22.20 14.62
N PHE A 630 6.69 -22.60 15.88
CA PHE A 630 5.70 -22.02 16.77
C PHE A 630 6.08 -22.19 18.24
N GLN A 631 5.40 -21.48 19.13
CA GLN A 631 5.52 -21.67 20.57
C GLN A 631 4.25 -22.34 21.12
N ALA A 632 4.41 -23.41 21.89
CA ALA A 632 3.32 -24.16 22.53
C ALA A 632 2.72 -23.39 23.73
N THR A 633 2.11 -22.24 23.48
CA THR A 633 1.58 -21.33 24.51
C THR A 633 0.29 -21.80 25.20
N GLN A 634 -0.50 -22.67 24.58
CA GLN A 634 -1.75 -23.21 25.13
C GLN A 634 -1.52 -24.64 25.60
N SER A 635 -2.12 -25.06 26.72
CA SER A 635 -2.09 -26.47 27.15
C SER A 635 -3.33 -27.20 26.66
N GLY A 636 -3.20 -28.49 26.36
CA GLY A 636 -4.33 -29.31 25.90
C GLY A 636 -3.93 -30.26 24.79
N LEU A 637 -4.94 -30.80 24.10
CA LEU A 637 -4.77 -31.65 22.95
C LEU A 637 -5.20 -30.90 21.69
N PHE A 638 -4.30 -30.79 20.71
CA PHE A 638 -4.53 -30.06 19.47
C PHE A 638 -4.31 -31.00 18.27
N PRO A 639 -5.13 -30.92 17.22
CA PRO A 639 -4.89 -31.68 16.01
C PRO A 639 -3.74 -31.05 15.19
N ILE A 640 -2.80 -31.89 14.76
CA ILE A 640 -1.88 -31.56 13.66
C ILE A 640 -2.54 -32.12 12.41
N ARG A 641 -3.09 -31.27 11.56
CA ARG A 641 -3.72 -31.72 10.31
C ARG A 641 -2.69 -31.67 9.20
N TRP A 642 -2.71 -32.66 8.32
CA TRP A 642 -2.08 -32.57 7.03
C TRP A 642 -3.04 -33.01 5.94
N GLY A 643 -2.80 -32.57 4.72
CA GLY A 643 -3.62 -32.92 3.57
C GLY A 643 -2.78 -32.82 2.32
N ALA A 644 -2.67 -33.90 1.54
CA ALA A 644 -2.29 -33.73 0.15
C ALA A 644 -3.48 -33.06 -0.56
N VAL A 645 -3.24 -32.04 -1.37
CA VAL A 645 -4.32 -31.26 -2.03
C VAL A 645 -5.22 -32.14 -2.91
N ASP A 646 -4.77 -33.35 -3.27
CA ASP A 646 -5.44 -34.32 -4.14
C ASP A 646 -5.86 -35.62 -3.43
N ASP A 647 -5.75 -35.75 -2.11
CA ASP A 647 -6.02 -37.00 -1.40
C ASP A 647 -7.49 -37.14 -0.92
N PRO A 648 -8.25 -38.15 -1.38
CA PRO A 648 -9.64 -38.36 -0.96
C PRO A 648 -9.80 -38.72 0.53
N TYR A 649 -8.71 -39.04 1.24
CA TYR A 649 -8.69 -39.35 2.67
C TYR A 649 -8.25 -38.18 3.54
N GLU A 650 -8.17 -36.95 3.02
CA GLU A 650 -7.74 -35.73 3.75
C GLU A 650 -8.40 -35.61 5.14
N THR A 651 -9.70 -35.93 5.27
CA THR A 651 -10.43 -35.86 6.55
C THR A 651 -9.91 -36.81 7.65
N ARG A 652 -9.14 -37.84 7.29
CA ARG A 652 -8.53 -38.82 8.21
C ARG A 652 -7.04 -38.56 8.46
N GLN A 653 -6.47 -37.53 7.82
CA GLN A 653 -5.06 -37.18 7.91
C GLN A 653 -4.81 -36.21 9.06
N PHE A 654 -4.73 -36.74 10.27
CA PHE A 654 -4.39 -35.97 11.46
C PHE A 654 -3.49 -36.72 12.44
N GLY A 655 -2.77 -35.93 13.21
CA GLY A 655 -1.90 -36.31 14.31
C GLY A 655 -2.28 -35.56 15.57
N LEU A 656 -1.62 -35.88 16.67
CA LEU A 656 -1.93 -35.33 17.98
C LEU A 656 -0.75 -34.52 18.52
N LEU A 657 -1.03 -33.28 18.86
CA LEU A 657 -0.16 -32.41 19.63
C LEU A 657 -0.69 -32.33 21.06
N SER A 658 -0.02 -33.00 22.00
CA SER A 658 -0.33 -32.95 23.42
C SER A 658 0.58 -31.93 24.09
N VAL A 659 0.01 -30.92 24.76
CA VAL A 659 0.78 -29.87 25.45
C VAL A 659 0.48 -29.90 26.95
N LYS A 660 1.46 -30.37 27.72
CA LYS A 660 1.39 -30.48 29.17
C LYS A 660 1.32 -29.08 29.80
N PRO A 661 0.36 -28.82 30.71
CA PRO A 661 0.19 -27.51 31.32
C PRO A 661 1.38 -27.09 32.19
N ASP A 662 1.67 -25.80 32.18
CA ASP A 662 2.61 -25.13 33.07
C ASP A 662 1.88 -23.96 33.76
N ALA A 663 1.63 -24.11 35.06
CA ALA A 663 0.85 -23.14 35.82
C ALA A 663 1.53 -21.76 35.91
N ALA A 664 2.86 -21.69 35.88
CA ALA A 664 3.57 -20.42 35.90
C ALA A 664 3.43 -19.71 34.54
N PHE A 665 3.61 -20.45 33.45
CA PHE A 665 3.41 -19.92 32.10
C PHE A 665 1.97 -19.46 31.86
N ASP A 666 0.97 -20.27 32.23
CA ASP A 666 -0.42 -19.90 31.99
C ASP A 666 -0.85 -18.68 32.82
N ARG A 667 -0.35 -18.54 34.06
CA ARG A 667 -0.54 -17.29 34.84
C ARG A 667 0.09 -16.08 34.15
N ALA A 668 1.31 -16.21 33.63
CA ALA A 668 1.99 -15.13 32.92
C ALA A 668 1.24 -14.74 31.63
N ARG A 669 0.81 -15.73 30.83
CA ARG A 669 0.01 -15.54 29.62
C ARG A 669 -1.32 -14.85 29.93
N ARG A 670 -2.06 -15.30 30.95
CA ARG A 670 -3.32 -14.66 31.36
C ARG A 670 -3.11 -13.23 31.83
N ARG A 671 -2.02 -12.93 32.55
CA ARG A 671 -1.65 -11.55 32.92
C ARG A 671 -1.37 -10.68 31.70
N MET A 672 -0.61 -11.18 30.72
CA MET A 672 -0.37 -10.46 29.46
C MET A 672 -1.64 -10.25 28.63
N PHE A 673 -2.52 -11.27 28.56
CA PHE A 673 -3.79 -11.14 27.87
C PHE A 673 -4.69 -10.12 28.59
N ALA A 674 -4.80 -10.20 29.92
CA ALA A 674 -5.54 -9.23 30.72
C ALA A 674 -4.98 -7.82 30.59
N SER A 675 -3.65 -7.63 30.52
CA SER A 675 -3.05 -6.31 30.29
C SER A 675 -3.30 -5.81 28.87
N THR A 676 -3.27 -6.69 27.86
CA THR A 676 -3.58 -6.36 26.47
C THR A 676 -5.05 -5.99 26.28
N ILE A 677 -5.97 -6.77 26.87
CA ILE A 677 -7.40 -6.45 26.90
C ILE A 677 -7.62 -5.16 27.68
N ALA A 678 -7.01 -4.97 28.86
CA ALA A 678 -7.11 -3.70 29.58
C ALA A 678 -6.55 -2.52 28.77
N ALA A 679 -5.49 -2.71 27.97
CA ALA A 679 -4.96 -1.67 27.08
C ALA A 679 -5.88 -1.42 25.87
N ARG A 680 -6.47 -2.47 25.28
CA ARG A 680 -7.43 -2.36 24.17
C ARG A 680 -8.77 -1.81 24.62
N SER A 681 -9.29 -2.20 25.77
CA SER A 681 -10.49 -1.64 26.41
C SER A 681 -10.26 -0.18 26.80
N ARG A 682 -9.06 0.20 27.26
CA ARG A 682 -8.70 1.62 27.43
C ARG A 682 -8.66 2.39 26.10
N ARG A 683 -8.33 1.74 24.97
CA ARG A 683 -8.41 2.33 23.62
C ARG A 683 -9.83 2.31 23.02
N ALA A 684 -10.67 1.34 23.40
CA ALA A 684 -12.04 1.16 22.91
C ALA A 684 -13.10 1.89 23.76
N ALA A 685 -12.73 2.41 24.94
CA ALA A 685 -13.60 3.21 25.80
C ALA A 685 -13.86 4.63 25.29
N TRP A 686 -13.50 4.95 24.04
CA TRP A 686 -13.83 6.22 23.40
C TRP A 686 -14.84 5.99 22.29
N LYS A 687 -16.07 6.46 22.53
CA LYS A 687 -17.29 6.42 21.68
C LYS A 687 -18.22 5.23 21.91
N VAL A 688 -18.95 5.26 23.02
CA VAL A 688 -20.33 4.75 23.02
C VAL A 688 -21.22 5.90 22.54
N GLN A 689 -21.69 5.85 21.29
CA GLN A 689 -22.73 6.76 20.81
C GLN A 689 -24.06 6.41 21.49
N LEU A 690 -24.32 7.02 22.66
CA LEU A 690 -25.65 7.00 23.26
C LEU A 690 -26.57 7.93 22.45
N LYS A 691 -27.18 7.42 21.36
CA LYS A 691 -28.34 8.10 20.74
C LYS A 691 -29.56 7.86 21.61
N ASN A 692 -29.73 8.68 22.65
CA ASN A 692 -30.96 8.73 23.42
C ASN A 692 -31.74 9.99 23.01
N GLU A 693 -32.76 9.83 22.17
CA GLU A 693 -33.56 10.93 21.59
C GLU A 693 -34.31 11.79 22.63
N LYS A 694 -34.27 11.40 23.90
CA LYS A 694 -34.93 12.11 25.02
C LYS A 694 -34.02 13.12 25.73
N LEU A 695 -32.72 13.14 25.45
CA LEU A 695 -31.76 14.05 26.12
C LEU A 695 -31.46 15.25 25.22
N GLY A 696 -31.37 16.45 25.81
CA GLY A 696 -30.90 17.64 25.09
C GLY A 696 -29.41 17.51 24.69
N PRO A 697 -28.91 18.31 23.72
CA PRO A 697 -27.52 18.19 23.23
C PRO A 697 -26.47 18.17 24.34
N GLY A 698 -26.47 19.18 25.22
CA GLY A 698 -25.50 19.29 26.31
C GLY A 698 -25.59 18.17 27.36
N GLU A 699 -26.80 17.66 27.62
CA GLU A 699 -27.02 16.54 28.53
C GLU A 699 -26.51 15.22 27.94
N SER A 700 -26.79 15.01 26.66
CA SER A 700 -26.30 13.87 25.89
C SER A 700 -24.77 13.88 25.84
N GLU A 701 -24.15 15.04 25.60
CA GLU A 701 -22.71 15.21 25.57
C GLU A 701 -22.09 14.99 26.96
N PHE A 702 -22.70 15.53 28.02
CA PHE A 702 -22.28 15.29 29.40
C PHE A 702 -22.31 13.79 29.76
N ALA A 703 -23.32 13.05 29.29
CA ALA A 703 -23.39 11.60 29.47
C ALA A 703 -22.39 10.84 28.59
N GLN A 704 -22.23 11.22 27.32
CA GLN A 704 -21.35 10.55 26.35
C GLN A 704 -19.87 10.68 26.71
N TYR A 705 -19.46 11.84 27.22
CA TYR A 705 -18.10 12.06 27.73
C TYR A 705 -17.86 11.43 29.11
N GLY A 706 -18.85 10.72 29.66
CA GLY A 706 -18.74 9.97 30.91
C GLY A 706 -18.77 10.85 32.17
N CYS A 707 -19.14 12.13 32.06
CA CYS A 707 -19.14 13.06 33.20
C CYS A 707 -20.10 12.60 34.31
N ILE A 708 -21.20 11.92 33.95
CA ILE A 708 -22.20 11.36 34.88
C ILE A 708 -21.63 10.31 35.85
N ALA A 709 -20.50 9.68 35.52
CA ALA A 709 -19.87 8.70 36.39
C ALA A 709 -19.27 9.35 37.65
N CYS A 710 -18.88 10.61 37.56
CA CYS A 710 -18.22 11.35 38.63
C CYS A 710 -19.03 12.56 39.13
N HIS A 711 -20.00 13.06 38.37
CA HIS A 711 -20.77 14.27 38.71
C HIS A 711 -22.28 14.03 38.63
N GLN A 712 -22.99 14.38 39.70
CA GLN A 712 -24.45 14.28 39.79
C GLN A 712 -25.04 15.57 40.37
N LYS A 713 -26.25 15.95 39.93
CA LYS A 713 -26.95 17.14 40.42
C LYS A 713 -27.35 16.94 41.89
N GLY A 714 -26.91 17.84 42.75
CA GLY A 714 -27.26 17.91 44.18
C GLY A 714 -26.53 16.89 45.06
N ARG A 715 -25.50 16.22 44.52
CA ARG A 715 -24.81 15.12 45.22
C ARG A 715 -23.35 14.98 44.81
N GLU A 716 -22.46 14.86 45.79
CA GLU A 716 -21.08 14.41 45.57
C GLU A 716 -21.04 12.88 45.39
N VAL A 717 -20.31 12.43 44.37
CA VAL A 717 -20.10 10.99 44.10
C VAL A 717 -18.60 10.70 43.97
N GLY A 718 -18.09 10.36 42.78
CA GLY A 718 -16.66 10.27 42.49
C GLY A 718 -15.97 11.63 42.27
N GLY A 719 -16.74 12.72 42.22
CA GLY A 719 -16.30 14.09 42.08
C GLY A 719 -17.29 15.07 42.73
N PRO A 720 -16.99 16.39 42.72
CA PRO A 720 -17.81 17.40 43.37
C PRO A 720 -19.20 17.52 42.73
N ASP A 721 -20.17 17.95 43.55
CA ASP A 721 -21.47 18.42 43.09
C ASP A 721 -21.30 19.67 42.22
N LEU A 722 -21.87 19.63 41.02
CA LEU A 722 -21.80 20.71 40.04
C LEU A 722 -23.04 21.62 40.05
N THR A 723 -23.96 21.43 41.00
CA THR A 723 -25.06 22.37 41.23
C THR A 723 -24.50 23.78 41.48
N ASP A 724 -25.11 24.78 40.82
CA ASP A 724 -24.70 26.18 40.84
C ASP A 724 -23.23 26.41 40.43
N VAL A 725 -22.59 25.48 39.70
CA VAL A 725 -21.19 25.65 39.27
C VAL A 725 -20.99 26.88 38.40
N THR A 726 -22.00 27.26 37.61
CA THR A 726 -22.00 28.46 36.77
C THR A 726 -22.12 29.76 37.56
N VAL A 727 -22.51 29.70 38.85
CA VAL A 727 -22.45 30.81 39.80
C VAL A 727 -21.06 30.87 40.44
N ARG A 728 -20.43 29.71 40.67
CA ARG A 728 -19.12 29.59 41.33
C ARG A 728 -17.94 29.83 40.38
N ARG A 729 -18.10 29.62 39.07
CA ARG A 729 -17.02 29.69 38.07
C ARG A 729 -17.49 30.37 36.79
N SER A 730 -16.60 31.16 36.18
CA SER A 730 -16.88 31.78 34.88
C SER A 730 -16.92 30.75 33.75
N ALA A 731 -17.67 31.05 32.68
CA ALA A 731 -17.75 30.20 31.49
C ALA A 731 -16.37 29.90 30.89
N GLY A 732 -15.48 30.91 30.82
CA GLY A 732 -14.12 30.73 30.33
C GLY A 732 -13.24 29.84 31.22
N TRP A 733 -13.45 29.87 32.55
CA TRP A 733 -12.77 28.95 33.46
C TRP A 733 -13.27 27.52 33.27
N MET A 734 -14.59 27.33 33.17
CA MET A 734 -15.20 26.01 32.96
C MET A 734 -14.80 25.43 31.60
N LEU A 735 -14.74 26.25 30.55
CA LEU A 735 -14.30 25.82 29.23
C LEU A 735 -12.87 25.25 29.28
N ARG A 736 -11.92 25.99 29.87
CA ARG A 736 -10.54 25.50 30.03
C ARG A 736 -10.46 24.23 30.88
N TRP A 737 -11.25 24.16 31.95
CA TRP A 737 -11.29 22.99 32.83
C TRP A 737 -11.84 21.75 32.12
N ILE A 738 -12.86 21.90 31.27
CA ILE A 738 -13.46 20.78 30.52
C ILE A 738 -12.57 20.33 29.36
N THR A 739 -11.95 21.27 28.63
CA THR A 739 -11.16 20.95 27.42
C THR A 739 -9.68 20.62 27.71
N GLY A 740 -9.15 21.02 28.86
CA GLY A 740 -7.74 20.84 29.20
C GLY A 740 -7.45 20.88 30.71
N PRO A 741 -8.06 20.00 31.53
CA PRO A 741 -7.95 20.01 32.99
C PRO A 741 -6.50 19.85 33.50
N GLU A 742 -5.63 19.19 32.73
CA GLU A 742 -4.22 18.98 33.05
C GLU A 742 -3.43 20.27 33.23
N THR A 743 -3.83 21.34 32.54
CA THR A 743 -3.20 22.66 32.64
C THR A 743 -3.58 23.41 33.92
N MET A 744 -4.56 22.89 34.66
CA MET A 744 -5.21 23.57 35.79
C MET A 744 -5.07 22.76 37.10
N TYR A 745 -4.34 21.64 37.12
CA TYR A 745 -4.22 20.81 38.32
C TYR A 745 -3.51 21.53 39.48
N ASP A 746 -2.59 22.43 39.20
CA ASP A 746 -1.86 23.19 40.21
C ASP A 746 -2.64 24.43 40.70
N ASP A 747 -3.87 24.65 40.20
CA ASP A 747 -4.76 25.70 40.69
C ASP A 747 -5.07 25.48 42.20
N PRO A 748 -4.81 26.48 43.08
CA PRO A 748 -5.03 26.35 44.51
C PRO A 748 -6.47 25.99 44.90
N THR A 749 -7.43 26.26 44.02
CA THR A 749 -8.84 25.94 44.22
C THR A 749 -9.22 24.51 43.78
N ILE A 750 -8.34 23.83 43.02
CA ILE A 750 -8.49 22.45 42.55
C ILE A 750 -7.77 21.45 43.44
N GLN A 751 -6.60 21.82 43.98
CA GLN A 751 -5.79 20.95 44.84
C GLN A 751 -6.58 20.34 46.03
N PRO A 752 -7.43 21.11 46.75
CA PRO A 752 -8.27 20.53 47.80
C PRO A 752 -9.30 19.52 47.27
N LEU A 753 -9.82 19.71 46.06
CA LEU A 753 -10.76 18.79 45.42
C LEU A 753 -10.06 17.49 45.02
N ILE A 754 -8.85 17.57 44.45
CA ILE A 754 -8.03 16.39 44.15
C ILE A 754 -7.74 15.60 45.44
N ALA A 755 -7.37 16.30 46.51
CA ALA A 755 -7.12 15.67 47.81
C ALA A 755 -8.39 15.02 48.39
N LYS A 756 -9.56 15.67 48.26
CA LYS A 756 -10.84 15.16 48.77
C LYS A 756 -11.34 13.93 48.01
N PHE A 757 -11.28 13.93 46.67
CA PHE A 757 -11.85 12.86 45.84
C PHE A 757 -10.84 11.79 45.43
N GLY A 758 -9.54 12.02 45.66
CA GLY A 758 -8.47 11.07 45.33
C GLY A 758 -8.29 10.83 43.82
N VAL A 759 -8.94 11.62 42.98
CA VAL A 759 -8.91 11.52 41.51
C VAL A 759 -8.71 12.90 40.89
N LYS A 760 -7.87 12.98 39.85
CA LYS A 760 -7.75 14.18 39.01
C LYS A 760 -8.80 14.10 37.91
N MET A 761 -9.42 15.22 37.54
CA MET A 761 -10.38 15.24 36.42
C MET A 761 -9.67 14.82 35.13
N PRO A 762 -10.05 13.71 34.48
CA PRO A 762 -9.42 13.27 33.25
C PRO A 762 -9.74 14.20 32.09
N ASN A 763 -8.79 14.40 31.17
CA ASN A 763 -9.07 15.06 29.90
C ASN A 763 -9.86 14.10 29.00
N GLN A 764 -11.13 14.42 28.77
CA GLN A 764 -12.04 13.61 27.95
C GLN A 764 -11.99 13.96 26.46
N GLY A 765 -11.11 14.88 26.05
CA GLY A 765 -10.97 15.32 24.66
C GLY A 765 -12.19 16.06 24.13
N VAL A 766 -12.96 16.71 25.01
CA VAL A 766 -14.17 17.46 24.66
C VAL A 766 -13.78 18.64 23.78
N LYS A 767 -14.43 18.79 22.62
CA LYS A 767 -14.17 19.94 21.75
C LYS A 767 -14.73 21.23 22.36
N PRO A 768 -14.17 22.42 22.05
CA PRO A 768 -14.63 23.68 22.63
C PRO A 768 -16.14 23.95 22.45
N ASP A 769 -16.72 23.60 21.30
CA ASP A 769 -18.14 23.80 21.01
C ASP A 769 -19.04 22.82 21.79
N GLU A 770 -18.60 21.58 21.98
CA GLU A 770 -19.29 20.57 22.79
C GLU A 770 -19.17 20.89 24.29
N ALA A 771 -18.01 21.38 24.74
CA ALA A 771 -17.79 21.85 26.10
C ALA A 771 -18.71 23.03 26.42
N GLN A 772 -18.95 23.93 25.47
CA GLN A 772 -19.90 25.02 25.64
C GLN A 772 -21.33 24.49 25.87
N ARG A 773 -21.78 23.51 25.09
CA ARG A 773 -23.12 22.90 25.28
C ARG A 773 -23.25 22.16 26.61
N ILE A 774 -22.18 21.53 27.08
CA ILE A 774 -22.12 20.95 28.43
C ILE A 774 -22.26 22.05 29.50
N ILE A 775 -21.58 23.19 29.34
CA ILE A 775 -21.68 24.33 30.26
C ILE A 775 -23.12 24.88 30.28
N ASP A 776 -23.76 24.99 29.12
CA ASP A 776 -25.15 25.43 29.01
C ASP A 776 -26.11 24.45 29.71
N TYR A 777 -25.85 23.14 29.59
CA TYR A 777 -26.59 22.12 30.35
C TYR A 777 -26.38 22.27 31.86
N LEU A 778 -25.14 22.47 32.33
CA LEU A 778 -24.84 22.70 33.75
C LEU A 778 -25.46 24.01 34.27
N ALA A 779 -25.71 25.01 33.41
CA ALA A 779 -26.44 26.22 33.80
C ALA A 779 -27.90 25.94 34.21
N SER A 780 -28.48 24.80 33.79
CA SER A 780 -29.79 24.34 34.25
C SER A 780 -29.76 23.67 35.63
N TRP A 781 -28.57 23.38 36.19
CA TRP A 781 -28.40 22.74 37.49
C TRP A 781 -28.39 23.78 38.61
N LYS A 782 -29.53 24.46 38.80
CA LYS A 782 -29.71 25.44 39.88
C LYS A 782 -30.27 24.79 41.15
N SER A 783 -29.78 25.18 42.33
CA SER A 783 -30.41 24.80 43.60
C SER A 783 -31.62 25.69 43.91
N ALA A 784 -32.56 25.19 44.72
CA ALA A 784 -33.70 25.98 45.21
C ALA A 784 -33.29 27.11 46.18
N GLN A 785 -32.00 27.19 46.54
CA GLN A 785 -31.39 28.19 47.42
C GLN A 785 -30.31 29.02 46.68
N ALA A 786 -30.33 29.05 45.34
CA ALA A 786 -29.55 30.02 44.59
C ALA A 786 -29.97 31.45 45.03
N PRO A 787 -29.02 32.34 45.37
CA PRO A 787 -29.37 33.65 45.93
C PRO A 787 -30.30 34.39 44.98
N SER A 788 -31.46 34.81 45.51
CA SER A 788 -32.42 35.65 44.80
C SER A 788 -31.76 36.98 44.42
N ALA A 789 -32.34 37.71 43.47
CA ALA A 789 -31.83 38.99 43.02
C ALA A 789 -31.68 40.05 44.14
N ASP A 790 -32.23 39.80 45.33
CA ASP A 790 -32.35 40.73 46.47
C ASP A 790 -31.23 40.69 47.54
N VAL A 791 -30.18 39.88 47.38
CA VAL A 791 -28.99 40.01 48.27
C VAL A 791 -28.12 41.21 47.86
N SER A 792 -27.58 41.93 48.84
CA SER A 792 -26.79 43.16 48.58
C SER A 792 -25.54 42.85 47.74
N ALA A 793 -25.05 43.85 47.00
CA ALA A 793 -23.85 43.69 46.18
C ALA A 793 -22.66 43.21 47.03
N GLU A 794 -22.54 43.71 48.26
CA GLU A 794 -21.49 43.30 49.20
C GLU A 794 -21.63 41.84 49.65
N GLU A 795 -22.86 41.33 49.84
CA GLU A 795 -23.10 39.91 50.15
C GLU A 795 -22.77 39.01 48.96
N LYS A 796 -23.10 39.43 47.73
CA LYS A 796 -22.76 38.68 46.51
C LYS A 796 -21.26 38.46 46.38
N VAL A 797 -20.46 39.49 46.70
CA VAL A 797 -19.00 39.37 46.66
C VAL A 797 -18.47 38.49 47.80
N TYR A 798 -19.02 38.60 49.02
CA TYR A 798 -18.67 37.70 50.13
C TYR A 798 -18.95 36.22 49.78
N ARG A 799 -20.10 35.94 49.16
CA ARG A 799 -20.51 34.60 48.72
C ARG A 799 -19.69 34.05 47.56
N LYS A 800 -18.87 34.89 46.88
CA LYS A 800 -18.01 34.45 45.78
C LYS A 800 -16.84 33.58 46.26
N ILE A 801 -16.20 33.95 47.39
CA ILE A 801 -15.06 33.19 47.92
C ILE A 801 -14.97 33.17 49.45
N CYS A 802 -15.30 34.29 50.12
CA CYS A 802 -14.97 34.49 51.54
C CYS A 802 -15.74 33.55 52.47
N PHE A 803 -16.98 33.23 52.11
CA PHE A 803 -17.85 32.33 52.89
C PHE A 803 -17.24 30.94 53.10
N ALA A 804 -16.42 30.46 52.16
CA ALA A 804 -15.84 29.12 52.21
C ALA A 804 -15.00 28.90 53.48
N CYS A 805 -14.37 29.96 54.00
CA CYS A 805 -13.61 29.91 55.25
C CYS A 805 -14.35 30.57 56.42
N HIS A 806 -15.01 31.71 56.19
CA HIS A 806 -15.60 32.52 57.26
C HIS A 806 -16.98 32.05 57.73
N ASP A 807 -17.70 31.18 57.01
CA ASP A 807 -18.96 30.61 57.52
C ASP A 807 -18.71 29.42 58.47
N GLN A 808 -17.60 28.70 58.30
CA GLN A 808 -17.31 27.43 58.98
C GLN A 808 -16.00 27.45 59.80
N ALA A 809 -15.37 28.62 59.98
CA ALA A 809 -14.11 28.80 60.68
C ALA A 809 -12.94 27.93 60.16
N VAL A 810 -12.90 27.70 58.84
CA VAL A 810 -11.88 26.84 58.22
C VAL A 810 -10.51 27.51 58.29
N GLY A 811 -9.47 26.74 58.60
CA GLY A 811 -8.08 27.23 58.62
C GLY A 811 -7.78 28.26 59.71
N GLY A 812 -8.60 28.33 60.76
CA GLY A 812 -8.47 29.30 61.85
C GLY A 812 -9.10 30.67 61.55
N ALA A 813 -9.92 30.76 60.49
CA ALA A 813 -10.65 31.98 60.15
C ALA A 813 -11.72 32.29 61.22
N PRO A 814 -11.89 33.57 61.62
CA PRO A 814 -12.98 33.95 62.52
C PRO A 814 -14.33 33.74 61.82
N LYS A 815 -15.27 33.07 62.50
CA LYS A 815 -16.61 32.81 61.97
C LYS A 815 -17.41 34.10 61.89
N ILE A 816 -18.08 34.35 60.78
CA ILE A 816 -18.95 35.53 60.65
C ILE A 816 -20.10 35.45 61.67
N GLY A 817 -20.33 36.54 62.41
CA GLY A 817 -21.27 36.59 63.54
C GLY A 817 -20.69 36.20 64.92
N ASP A 818 -19.42 35.78 65.00
CA ASP A 818 -18.74 35.55 66.28
C ASP A 818 -18.11 36.86 66.80
N GLN A 819 -18.87 37.58 67.63
CA GLN A 819 -18.47 38.91 68.12
C GLN A 819 -17.17 38.90 68.93
N GLU A 820 -16.89 37.85 69.72
CA GLU A 820 -15.65 37.74 70.50
C GLU A 820 -14.44 37.53 69.59
N ALA A 821 -14.57 36.68 68.56
CA ALA A 821 -13.51 36.47 67.59
C ALA A 821 -13.24 37.73 66.73
N TRP A 822 -14.25 38.54 66.46
CA TRP A 822 -14.13 39.72 65.61
C TRP A 822 -13.76 41.01 66.36
N ALA A 823 -14.06 41.16 67.65
CA ALA A 823 -13.78 42.37 68.42
C ALA A 823 -12.33 42.93 68.28
N PRO A 824 -11.24 42.13 68.45
CA PRO A 824 -9.87 42.65 68.31
C PRO A 824 -9.49 42.97 66.85
N ARG A 825 -10.23 42.44 65.87
CA ARG A 825 -10.02 42.69 64.44
C ARG A 825 -10.74 43.95 64.01
N LEU A 826 -11.99 44.13 64.45
CA LEU A 826 -12.79 45.31 64.17
C LEU A 826 -12.28 46.58 64.88
N ALA A 827 -11.45 46.43 65.92
CA ALA A 827 -10.72 47.53 66.56
C ALA A 827 -9.57 48.09 65.69
N GLN A 828 -9.13 47.38 64.65
CA GLN A 828 -8.12 47.88 63.71
C GLN A 828 -8.76 48.81 62.67
N GLU A 829 -7.95 49.72 62.11
CA GLU A 829 -8.40 50.57 61.01
C GLU A 829 -8.79 49.74 59.77
N GLU A 830 -9.79 50.23 59.02
CA GLU A 830 -10.30 49.53 57.84
C GLU A 830 -9.22 49.27 56.79
N ALA A 831 -8.31 50.24 56.60
CA ALA A 831 -7.18 50.12 55.70
C ALA A 831 -6.27 48.93 56.06
N THR A 832 -6.09 48.66 57.36
CA THR A 832 -5.29 47.53 57.84
C THR A 832 -5.98 46.19 57.54
N LEU A 833 -7.29 46.10 57.78
CA LEU A 833 -8.06 44.90 57.47
C LEU A 833 -8.12 44.63 55.96
N LEU A 834 -8.31 45.68 55.15
CA LEU A 834 -8.31 45.56 53.70
C LEU A 834 -6.94 45.15 53.17
N LYS A 835 -5.85 45.66 53.75
CA LYS A 835 -4.49 45.21 53.43
C LYS A 835 -4.29 43.73 53.75
N HIS A 836 -4.75 43.26 54.91
CA HIS A 836 -4.71 41.83 55.25
C HIS A 836 -5.49 40.96 54.25
N ILE A 837 -6.62 41.45 53.73
CA ILE A 837 -7.37 40.75 52.70
C ILE A 837 -6.57 40.71 51.38
N LYS A 838 -6.00 41.84 50.95
CA LYS A 838 -5.28 41.95 49.67
C LYS A 838 -3.98 41.15 49.66
N ASP A 839 -3.15 41.34 50.68
CA ASP A 839 -1.79 40.81 50.76
C ASP A 839 -1.74 39.43 51.43
N GLY A 840 -2.83 39.02 52.08
CA GLY A 840 -2.89 37.86 52.95
C GLY A 840 -2.42 38.19 54.37
N PHE A 841 -2.73 37.30 55.31
CA PHE A 841 -2.43 37.52 56.72
C PHE A 841 -2.10 36.21 57.43
N GLN A 842 -0.95 36.17 58.10
CA GLN A 842 -0.58 35.08 58.99
C GLN A 842 -0.85 35.51 60.44
N GLY A 843 -1.93 34.99 61.02
CA GLY A 843 -2.27 35.20 62.44
C GLY A 843 -1.79 34.03 63.30
N LYS A 844 -1.86 34.20 64.62
CA LYS A 844 -1.59 33.13 65.59
C LYS A 844 -2.54 31.93 65.44
N ALA A 845 -3.78 32.18 65.01
CA ALA A 845 -4.82 31.15 64.88
C ALA A 845 -4.84 30.47 63.51
N GLY A 846 -4.24 31.06 62.47
CA GLY A 846 -4.39 30.57 61.11
C GLY A 846 -3.84 31.51 60.05
N TYR A 847 -3.87 31.02 58.80
CA TYR A 847 -3.41 31.73 57.61
C TYR A 847 -4.60 32.16 56.76
N MET A 848 -4.60 33.41 56.31
CA MET A 848 -5.50 33.94 55.30
C MET A 848 -4.70 34.18 54.00
N PRO A 849 -5.06 33.55 52.88
CA PRO A 849 -4.37 33.74 51.62
C PRO A 849 -4.60 35.15 51.04
N PRO A 850 -3.64 35.67 50.24
CA PRO A 850 -3.81 36.91 49.49
C PRO A 850 -5.11 36.89 48.68
N ARG A 851 -5.82 38.03 48.71
CA ARG A 851 -7.12 38.27 48.07
C ARG A 851 -8.23 37.28 48.46
N GLY A 852 -8.08 36.57 49.58
CA GLY A 852 -8.99 35.49 49.97
C GLY A 852 -9.07 34.36 48.94
N SER A 853 -8.01 34.17 48.14
CA SER A 853 -7.96 33.27 46.97
C SER A 853 -8.89 33.64 45.80
N CYS A 854 -9.46 34.84 45.77
CA CYS A 854 -10.20 35.34 44.60
C CYS A 854 -9.25 36.07 43.64
N ALA A 855 -8.72 35.34 42.66
CA ALA A 855 -7.81 35.89 41.65
C ALA A 855 -8.50 36.91 40.71
N ASP A 856 -9.83 36.89 40.62
CA ASP A 856 -10.64 37.71 39.73
C ASP A 856 -11.48 38.78 40.47
N CYS A 857 -11.30 38.97 41.78
CA CYS A 857 -11.93 40.07 42.52
C CYS A 857 -11.12 41.35 42.33
N SER A 858 -11.77 42.49 42.08
CA SER A 858 -11.11 43.80 42.11
C SER A 858 -10.82 44.26 43.54
N ASP A 859 -10.06 45.34 43.71
CA ASP A 859 -9.81 45.90 45.05
C ASP A 859 -11.09 46.48 45.68
N GLU A 860 -12.01 46.97 44.85
CA GLU A 860 -13.35 47.41 45.25
C GLU A 860 -14.22 46.24 45.69
N ASP A 861 -14.15 45.09 44.99
CA ASP A 861 -14.83 43.86 45.40
C ASP A 861 -14.37 43.41 46.80
N LEU A 862 -13.06 43.43 47.06
CA LEU A 862 -12.51 43.05 48.37
C LEU A 862 -12.94 44.02 49.48
N ALA A 863 -13.02 45.32 49.17
CA ALA A 863 -13.56 46.32 50.10
C ALA A 863 -15.06 46.10 50.38
N ALA A 864 -15.84 45.74 49.35
CA ALA A 864 -17.25 45.39 49.50
C ALA A 864 -17.43 44.13 50.38
N ALA A 865 -16.63 43.09 50.17
CA ALA A 865 -16.64 41.90 51.02
C ALA A 865 -16.27 42.23 52.47
N LEU A 866 -15.26 43.08 52.71
CA LEU A 866 -14.91 43.55 54.04
C LEU A 866 -16.08 44.28 54.70
N LYS A 867 -16.75 45.17 53.97
CA LYS A 867 -17.92 45.91 54.46
C LYS A 867 -19.05 44.97 54.89
N TYR A 868 -19.33 43.92 54.11
CA TYR A 868 -20.30 42.89 54.48
C TYR A 868 -19.87 42.12 55.74
N ILE A 869 -18.60 41.74 55.83
CA ILE A 869 -18.08 41.04 57.01
C ILE A 869 -18.23 41.92 58.25
N ARG A 870 -17.86 43.21 58.17
CA ARG A 870 -17.98 44.14 59.29
C ARG A 870 -19.43 44.32 59.73
N SER A 871 -20.38 44.43 58.80
CA SER A 871 -21.80 44.59 59.14
C SER A 871 -22.42 43.36 59.80
N ARG A 872 -21.87 42.17 59.55
CA ARG A 872 -22.31 40.91 60.16
C ARG A 872 -21.50 40.49 61.38
N ALA A 873 -20.35 41.12 61.63
CA ALA A 873 -19.44 40.82 62.73
C ALA A 873 -19.58 41.76 63.94
N GLN A 874 -20.38 42.83 63.81
CA GLN A 874 -20.71 43.77 64.89
C GLN A 874 -21.69 43.19 65.92
#